data_AF-A0A5A9GPV9-F1
#
_entry.id   AF-A0A5A9GPV9-F1
#
_cell.length_a   1.000
_cell.length_b   1.000
_cell.length_c   1.000
_cell.angle_alpha   90.00
_cell.angle_beta   90.00
_cell.angle_gamma   90.00
#
_symmetry.space_group_name_H-M   'P 1'
#
loop_
_entity.id
_entity.type
_entity.pdbx_description
1 polymer ?
#
loop_
_entity_poly.entity_id
_entity_poly.type
_entity_poly.pdbx_seq_one_letter_code
_entity_poly.pdbx_strand_id
1 'polypeptide(L)'
;MLPGRSLPLPAMASSSRWTRRLLLSACAVLSAGLPTLGTAQPLTTTAPITVAELPTPPAPIRAAELMAPDRPKPQGQTQPVATKPPAPRSATPSATSSNALTADPQAAEARAAVAKAARAARMAEARAADEQIMNSRAADSRPAEGQTACADHEPASQPVLDALFGGDAAFTELARRSPTEAFRCSSLFLGDTALAALRDAVPLAPFDAIGAADQLSTRPGGEEVITRALDLGLLTRSLEGGMPFYETRHELRKRLPKTDLQALEIRAAKALAVSLARDPAGMAPKIGALLDDMVDDPPADRFRITMALSSEDLLGLIARTGPQIYTSSLDGLVNILRIQLKLEKRSFLDLAREERTRPLWAEFFVAAVGGGRAASVFGTTPAIARELMRESLRALLPVDGKPPAIDTAVVIGAIADAMDLDSAPIRAALEDELAARYRAAGEPSAKTAIHEVAVRGGTGDTPARSMIGLAGSLHAARLSGRPATPAFEAERFPQNHPLAALPVLSGERLFRNGLNVQRMTFYDDPDGRASFRGFLRHHRAQGWALHAQSGFAVAISPERNGRRIVIVADIPGAGDAGRAAAWDWMTREGLTPSIVIHRGHSYHEDATMTEIAPGTALVFWGSCGGHTRLRATLERAPDALVLATQNIGVSTVNEALLGIMEERLLTDGAIDWNAVWKEARGRIRDRRFASYKRPDQDSANLAFRAWQVQTASH
;
A
#
# COMPACT_ATOMS: atom_id res chain seq x y z
N MET A 1 -14.00 -27.68 74.86
CA MET A 1 -14.09 -26.77 76.02
C MET A 1 -12.69 -26.27 76.35
N LEU A 2 -12.45 -24.94 76.20
CA LEU A 2 -11.44 -24.01 76.78
C LEU A 2 -9.94 -24.45 76.96
N PRO A 3 -8.97 -23.52 77.13
CA PRO A 3 -8.73 -22.20 76.52
C PRO A 3 -7.22 -21.92 76.21
N GLY A 4 -6.90 -20.75 75.64
CA GLY A 4 -5.73 -19.97 76.13
C GLY A 4 -4.50 -19.74 75.22
N ARG A 5 -4.35 -18.47 74.80
CA ARG A 5 -3.21 -17.55 75.05
C ARG A 5 -1.85 -17.70 74.31
N SER A 6 -1.35 -16.50 73.93
CA SER A 6 0.05 -15.99 73.87
C SER A 6 0.81 -15.95 72.52
N LEU A 7 1.04 -14.71 72.07
CA LEU A 7 2.23 -14.10 71.41
C LEU A 7 3.58 -14.84 71.61
N PRO A 8 4.58 -14.73 70.68
CA PRO A 8 5.34 -13.47 70.49
C PRO A 8 5.93 -13.16 69.08
N LEU A 9 6.19 -11.87 68.84
CA LEU A 9 7.29 -11.31 68.00
C LEU A 9 8.58 -11.31 68.84
N PRO A 10 9.84 -11.37 68.34
CA PRO A 10 10.48 -10.39 67.41
C PRO A 10 11.53 -11.07 66.46
N ALA A 11 12.31 -10.47 65.55
CA ALA A 11 13.31 -9.40 65.61
C ALA A 11 13.77 -9.09 64.16
N MET A 12 13.87 -7.85 63.65
CA MET A 12 14.86 -6.77 63.88
C MET A 12 16.35 -7.11 63.62
N ALA A 13 16.87 -6.61 62.49
CA ALA A 13 18.16 -5.93 62.30
C ALA A 13 18.10 -5.22 60.91
N SER A 14 17.99 -3.89 60.74
CA SER A 14 18.89 -2.76 61.09
C SER A 14 20.27 -2.91 60.43
N SER A 15 20.72 -2.11 59.46
CA SER A 15 21.03 -0.67 59.45
C SER A 15 21.75 -0.38 58.10
N SER A 16 21.91 0.81 57.50
CA SER A 16 21.69 2.22 57.86
C SER A 16 22.08 3.15 56.68
N ARG A 17 21.45 4.35 56.65
CA ARG A 17 21.97 5.71 56.28
C ARG A 17 22.43 5.90 54.81
N TRP A 18 21.92 6.87 54.05
CA TRP A 18 22.00 8.32 54.29
C TRP A 18 20.77 9.11 53.74
N THR A 19 20.38 10.12 54.53
CA THR A 19 19.57 11.34 54.30
C THR A 19 19.32 11.76 52.83
N ARG A 20 18.09 12.04 52.36
CA ARG A 20 17.08 13.09 52.71
C ARG A 20 17.66 14.51 52.74
N ARG A 21 17.15 15.42 51.89
CA ARG A 21 16.44 16.68 52.25
C ARG A 21 16.16 17.52 50.98
N LEU A 22 14.89 17.79 50.62
CA LEU A 22 13.91 18.76 51.20
C LEU A 22 14.16 20.19 50.65
N LEU A 23 13.24 21.12 50.46
CA LEU A 23 11.79 21.37 50.71
C LEU A 23 11.42 22.56 49.77
N LEU A 24 10.22 22.70 49.18
CA LEU A 24 8.91 23.01 49.79
C LEU A 24 8.80 24.40 50.45
N SER A 25 7.83 25.20 49.98
CA SER A 25 6.88 26.02 50.78
C SER A 25 5.83 26.54 49.79
N ALA A 26 4.51 26.36 49.91
CA ALA A 26 3.51 26.37 50.99
C ALA A 26 2.76 27.71 51.13
N CYS A 27 1.42 27.63 50.94
CA CYS A 27 0.31 28.43 51.51
C CYS A 27 0.21 29.94 51.14
N ALA A 28 -0.94 30.62 50.99
CA ALA A 28 -2.33 30.45 51.44
C ALA A 28 -3.29 31.38 50.61
N VAL A 29 -4.52 30.95 50.27
CA VAL A 29 -5.86 31.49 50.69
C VAL A 29 -6.40 32.76 49.98
N LEU A 30 -7.48 32.64 49.18
CA LEU A 30 -8.85 33.20 49.41
C LEU A 30 -9.79 33.10 48.17
N SER A 31 -11.02 32.70 48.51
CA SER A 31 -12.33 32.71 47.83
C SER A 31 -12.62 33.72 46.71
N ALA A 32 -13.31 33.27 45.65
CA ALA A 32 -14.56 33.87 45.12
C ALA A 32 -15.10 33.12 43.87
N GLY A 33 -16.41 32.86 43.85
CA GLY A 33 -17.23 32.96 42.63
C GLY A 33 -17.55 31.67 41.84
N LEU A 34 -18.60 30.96 42.25
CA LEU A 34 -19.42 30.11 41.37
C LEU A 34 -20.38 30.99 40.53
N PRO A 35 -20.67 30.61 39.27
CA PRO A 35 -21.97 30.88 38.68
C PRO A 35 -22.72 29.57 38.34
N THR A 36 -23.83 29.42 39.05
CA THR A 36 -25.15 28.88 38.68
C THR A 36 -25.31 28.13 37.34
N LEU A 37 -25.78 26.89 37.48
CA LEU A 37 -26.46 26.06 36.50
C LEU A 37 -27.64 26.81 35.83
N GLY A 38 -27.54 26.98 34.51
CA GLY A 38 -28.66 27.36 33.64
C GLY A 38 -29.31 26.11 33.05
N THR A 39 -30.62 26.01 33.22
CA THR A 39 -31.53 25.00 32.69
C THR A 39 -31.40 24.83 31.17
N ALA A 40 -30.97 23.66 30.69
CA ALA A 40 -31.04 23.30 29.29
C ALA A 40 -32.48 22.92 28.90
N GLN A 41 -33.05 23.64 27.93
CA GLN A 41 -34.29 23.28 27.26
C GLN A 41 -34.11 21.97 26.46
N PRO A 42 -35.16 21.14 26.32
CA PRO A 42 -35.09 19.93 25.52
C PRO A 42 -34.93 20.30 24.04
N LEU A 43 -33.86 19.80 23.42
CA LEU A 43 -33.67 19.84 21.97
C LEU A 43 -34.86 19.15 21.30
N THR A 44 -35.61 19.94 20.54
CA THR A 44 -36.63 19.50 19.60
C THR A 44 -36.05 18.44 18.66
N THR A 45 -36.74 17.31 18.60
CA THR A 45 -36.62 16.27 17.59
C THR A 45 -36.57 16.88 16.19
N THR A 46 -35.40 16.78 15.54
CA THR A 46 -35.27 17.01 14.10
C THR A 46 -36.04 15.93 13.36
N ALA A 47 -36.92 16.35 12.46
CA ALA A 47 -37.71 15.48 11.60
C ALA A 47 -36.80 14.62 10.70
N PRO A 48 -37.24 13.40 10.32
CA PRO A 48 -36.47 12.56 9.40
C PRO A 48 -36.41 13.20 8.02
N ILE A 49 -35.18 13.40 7.50
CA ILE A 49 -34.94 13.78 6.11
C ILE A 49 -35.45 12.64 5.22
N THR A 50 -36.40 12.95 4.33
CA THR A 50 -36.95 11.98 3.39
C THR A 50 -36.08 11.90 2.12
N VAL A 51 -36.08 10.73 1.45
CA VAL A 51 -35.34 10.43 0.20
C VAL A 51 -35.57 11.47 -0.92
N ALA A 52 -36.64 12.26 -0.83
CA ALA A 52 -37.03 13.28 -1.81
C ALA A 52 -36.37 14.66 -1.60
N GLU A 53 -35.64 14.90 -0.50
CA GLU A 53 -35.13 16.23 -0.11
C GLU A 53 -33.64 16.47 -0.37
N LEU A 54 -32.94 15.54 -1.04
CA LEU A 54 -31.60 15.85 -1.55
C LEU A 54 -31.72 16.97 -2.59
N PRO A 55 -30.96 18.08 -2.49
CA PRO A 55 -31.06 19.19 -3.43
C PRO A 55 -30.79 18.69 -4.84
N THR A 56 -31.60 19.15 -5.81
CA THR A 56 -31.37 18.93 -7.24
C THR A 56 -30.09 19.69 -7.62
N PRO A 57 -28.98 19.02 -7.99
CA PRO A 57 -27.74 19.72 -8.29
C PRO A 57 -27.67 20.09 -9.78
N PRO A 58 -26.78 21.02 -10.16
CA PRO A 58 -26.74 21.59 -11.50
C PRO A 58 -26.43 20.55 -12.59
N ALA A 59 -26.77 20.91 -13.83
CA ALA A 59 -26.73 20.08 -15.02
C ALA A 59 -25.42 19.27 -15.19
N PRO A 60 -25.48 18.07 -15.80
CA PRO A 60 -24.32 17.20 -15.97
C PRO A 60 -23.20 17.86 -16.79
N ILE A 61 -22.00 17.90 -16.21
CA ILE A 61 -20.78 18.48 -16.80
C ILE A 61 -19.96 17.38 -17.49
N ARG A 62 -19.24 17.71 -18.59
CA ARG A 62 -18.48 16.72 -19.38
C ARG A 62 -17.21 16.29 -18.64
N ALA A 63 -16.77 15.04 -18.83
CA ALA A 63 -15.57 14.49 -18.18
C ALA A 63 -14.26 15.27 -18.45
N ALA A 64 -14.21 16.05 -19.53
CA ALA A 64 -13.08 16.91 -19.86
C ALA A 64 -13.01 18.19 -18.99
N GLU A 65 -14.16 18.66 -18.48
CA GLU A 65 -14.23 19.87 -17.63
C GLU A 65 -13.87 19.54 -16.17
N LEU A 66 -14.01 18.28 -15.75
CA LEU A 66 -13.56 17.77 -14.45
C LEU A 66 -12.02 17.71 -14.30
N MET A 67 -11.27 17.90 -15.39
CA MET A 67 -9.82 17.74 -15.44
C MET A 67 -9.10 18.99 -15.97
N ALA A 68 -9.80 20.10 -16.12
CA ALA A 68 -9.19 21.35 -16.56
C ALA A 68 -8.60 22.11 -15.37
N PRO A 69 -7.35 22.61 -15.45
CA PRO A 69 -6.87 23.59 -14.47
C PRO A 69 -7.70 24.88 -14.60
N ASP A 70 -8.01 25.50 -13.46
CA ASP A 70 -8.82 26.73 -13.38
C ASP A 70 -8.30 27.80 -14.37
N ARG A 71 -9.14 28.19 -15.33
CA ARG A 71 -8.89 29.34 -16.20
C ARG A 71 -9.65 30.56 -15.67
N PRO A 72 -9.01 31.74 -15.57
CA PRO A 72 -9.73 32.97 -15.27
C PRO A 72 -10.65 33.36 -16.45
N LYS A 73 -11.84 33.89 -16.13
CA LYS A 73 -12.89 34.30 -17.09
C LYS A 73 -12.38 35.33 -18.11
N PRO A 74 -12.73 35.23 -19.41
CA PRO A 74 -12.41 36.26 -20.38
C PRO A 74 -13.42 37.41 -20.35
N GLN A 75 -12.92 38.64 -20.27
CA GLN A 75 -13.65 39.85 -20.62
C GLN A 75 -13.79 39.92 -22.15
N GLY A 76 -14.98 40.33 -22.59
CA GLY A 76 -15.37 40.28 -24.00
C GLY A 76 -14.72 41.34 -24.88
N GLN A 77 -14.74 41.07 -26.18
CA GLN A 77 -14.93 42.07 -27.22
C GLN A 77 -15.43 41.42 -28.53
N THR A 78 -16.01 42.27 -29.36
CA THR A 78 -17.04 42.06 -30.38
C THR A 78 -16.58 41.46 -31.73
N GLN A 79 -17.55 40.80 -32.38
CA GLN A 79 -17.75 40.34 -33.78
C GLN A 79 -17.33 41.33 -34.92
N PRO A 80 -17.35 40.99 -36.25
CA PRO A 80 -18.31 40.10 -37.00
C PRO A 80 -17.72 39.18 -38.12
N VAL A 81 -18.25 37.98 -38.42
CA VAL A 81 -19.41 37.51 -39.24
C VAL A 81 -19.36 37.82 -40.76
N ALA A 82 -19.26 36.76 -41.59
CA ALA A 82 -19.87 36.57 -42.93
C ALA A 82 -19.70 35.09 -43.41
N THR A 83 -20.69 34.20 -43.25
CA THR A 83 -21.68 33.69 -44.26
C THR A 83 -21.17 32.71 -45.36
N LYS A 84 -21.43 31.39 -45.15
CA LYS A 84 -22.15 30.34 -45.96
C LYS A 84 -22.07 30.32 -47.53
N PRO A 85 -22.52 29.26 -48.28
CA PRO A 85 -22.77 27.81 -48.07
C PRO A 85 -22.33 26.93 -49.32
N PRO A 86 -23.02 25.85 -49.79
CA PRO A 86 -22.66 24.44 -49.59
C PRO A 86 -22.52 23.57 -50.90
N ALA A 87 -22.30 22.26 -50.69
CA ALA A 87 -22.11 21.15 -51.65
C ALA A 87 -23.20 20.93 -52.73
N PRO A 88 -22.95 19.97 -53.66
CA PRO A 88 -23.98 18.94 -53.89
C PRO A 88 -23.49 17.48 -54.05
N ARG A 89 -24.50 16.59 -54.09
CA ARG A 89 -24.55 15.12 -53.95
C ARG A 89 -24.47 14.33 -55.29
N SER A 90 -24.43 13.00 -55.11
CA SER A 90 -24.92 11.89 -55.99
C SER A 90 -23.89 11.31 -57.00
N ALA A 91 -23.84 10.02 -57.37
CA ALA A 91 -24.65 8.82 -57.12
C ALA A 91 -23.77 7.55 -57.33
N THR A 92 -24.22 6.38 -56.86
CA THR A 92 -23.74 5.03 -57.26
C THR A 92 -24.49 4.56 -58.53
N PRO A 93 -23.95 3.62 -59.36
CA PRO A 93 -24.22 2.19 -59.14
C PRO A 93 -23.10 1.19 -59.57
N SER A 94 -23.40 -0.07 -59.20
CA SER A 94 -22.77 -1.39 -59.34
C SER A 94 -21.95 -1.83 -60.58
N ALA A 95 -21.02 -2.75 -60.27
CA ALA A 95 -20.69 -4.04 -60.91
C ALA A 95 -19.61 -4.19 -62.01
N THR A 96 -18.74 -5.18 -61.73
CA THR A 96 -18.02 -6.14 -62.60
C THR A 96 -16.67 -5.83 -63.29
N SER A 97 -15.76 -6.79 -63.05
CA SER A 97 -14.65 -7.34 -63.84
C SER A 97 -13.35 -6.55 -64.07
N SER A 98 -12.29 -7.12 -63.50
CA SER A 98 -10.95 -7.36 -64.06
C SER A 98 -10.44 -6.43 -65.17
N ASN A 99 -9.37 -5.69 -64.88
CA ASN A 99 -8.09 -5.90 -65.56
C ASN A 99 -6.94 -5.20 -64.85
N ALA A 100 -5.82 -5.93 -64.78
CA ALA A 100 -4.55 -5.47 -64.30
C ALA A 100 -3.98 -4.38 -65.23
N LEU A 101 -3.61 -3.24 -64.64
CA LEU A 101 -2.70 -2.27 -65.25
C LEU A 101 -1.70 -1.86 -64.17
N THR A 102 -0.47 -2.31 -64.40
CA THR A 102 0.81 -1.89 -63.85
C THR A 102 0.80 -0.52 -63.17
N ALA A 103 0.76 -0.51 -61.83
CA ALA A 103 1.15 0.65 -61.05
C ALA A 103 2.69 0.66 -60.94
N ASP A 104 3.32 1.68 -61.54
CA ASP A 104 4.75 1.91 -61.46
C ASP A 104 5.21 2.01 -59.98
N PRO A 105 6.04 1.07 -59.49
CA PRO A 105 6.53 1.07 -58.11
C PRO A 105 7.27 2.37 -57.75
N GLN A 106 7.96 2.99 -58.70
CA GLN A 106 8.71 4.22 -58.46
C GLN A 106 7.79 5.41 -58.20
N ALA A 107 6.61 5.47 -58.83
CA ALA A 107 5.64 6.53 -58.61
C ALA A 107 4.94 6.43 -57.24
N ALA A 108 4.72 5.20 -56.74
CA ALA A 108 4.18 4.96 -55.40
C ALA A 108 5.21 5.27 -54.31
N GLU A 109 6.47 4.90 -54.52
CA GLU A 109 7.58 5.16 -53.60
C GLU A 109 7.91 6.65 -53.52
N ALA A 110 7.87 7.37 -54.65
CA ALA A 110 8.02 8.82 -54.68
C ALA A 110 6.89 9.54 -53.92
N ARG A 111 5.62 9.11 -54.06
CA ARG A 111 4.49 9.67 -53.30
C ARG A 111 4.59 9.40 -51.81
N ALA A 112 5.05 8.22 -51.42
CA ALA A 112 5.30 7.87 -50.02
C ALA A 112 6.46 8.69 -49.42
N ALA A 113 7.53 8.92 -50.18
CA ALA A 113 8.65 9.75 -49.78
C ALA A 113 8.25 11.22 -49.58
N VAL A 114 7.44 11.78 -50.49
CA VAL A 114 6.90 13.15 -50.37
C VAL A 114 5.97 13.28 -49.17
N ALA A 115 5.11 12.30 -48.91
CA ALA A 115 4.24 12.29 -47.73
C ALA A 115 5.04 12.18 -46.41
N LYS A 116 6.12 11.38 -46.41
CA LYS A 116 7.03 11.25 -45.25
C LYS A 116 7.81 12.53 -45.00
N ALA A 117 8.30 13.20 -46.06
CA ALA A 117 8.98 14.48 -45.97
C ALA A 117 8.03 15.60 -45.47
N ALA A 118 6.79 15.64 -45.96
CA ALA A 118 5.79 16.60 -45.50
C ALA A 118 5.41 16.40 -44.03
N ARG A 119 5.33 15.14 -43.56
CA ARG A 119 5.09 14.83 -42.14
C ARG A 119 6.29 15.20 -41.26
N ALA A 120 7.51 14.97 -41.74
CA ALA A 120 8.73 15.38 -41.04
C ALA A 120 8.84 16.91 -40.94
N ALA A 121 8.50 17.64 -42.01
CA ALA A 121 8.47 19.10 -42.01
C ALA A 121 7.44 19.66 -41.02
N ARG A 122 6.22 19.12 -40.98
CA ARG A 122 5.20 19.52 -39.99
C ARG A 122 5.61 19.21 -38.55
N MET A 123 6.31 18.09 -38.32
CA MET A 123 6.85 17.78 -36.99
C MET A 123 8.02 18.69 -36.60
N ALA A 124 8.83 19.13 -37.57
CA ALA A 124 9.89 20.09 -37.34
C ALA A 124 9.32 21.49 -37.05
N GLU A 125 8.28 21.93 -37.76
CA GLU A 125 7.56 23.18 -37.46
C GLU A 125 6.86 23.13 -36.10
N ALA A 126 6.24 22.00 -35.73
CA ALA A 126 5.64 21.83 -34.41
C ALA A 126 6.68 21.86 -33.29
N ARG A 127 7.86 21.24 -33.50
CA ARG A 127 8.98 21.31 -32.55
C ARG A 127 9.59 22.69 -32.44
N ALA A 128 9.72 23.41 -33.57
CA ALA A 128 10.20 24.79 -33.58
C ALA A 128 9.21 25.75 -32.89
N ALA A 129 7.90 25.51 -33.05
CA ALA A 129 6.85 26.24 -32.34
C ALA A 129 6.85 25.94 -30.84
N ASP A 130 7.04 24.68 -30.44
CA ASP A 130 7.19 24.30 -29.03
C ASP A 130 8.48 24.86 -28.42
N GLU A 131 9.61 24.87 -29.16
CA GLU A 131 10.85 25.52 -28.75
C GLU A 131 10.70 27.05 -28.64
N GLN A 132 9.95 27.69 -29.53
CA GLN A 132 9.62 29.12 -29.41
C GLN A 132 8.73 29.42 -28.21
N ILE A 133 7.76 28.55 -27.90
CA ILE A 133 6.91 28.67 -26.71
C ILE A 133 7.75 28.45 -25.44
N MET A 134 8.66 27.48 -25.43
CA MET A 134 9.57 27.22 -24.30
C MET A 134 10.60 28.34 -24.12
N ASN A 135 11.16 28.89 -25.22
CA ASN A 135 12.08 30.02 -25.16
C ASN A 135 11.38 31.33 -24.77
N SER A 136 10.10 31.52 -25.12
CA SER A 136 9.30 32.65 -24.64
C SER A 136 8.99 32.58 -23.14
N ARG A 137 8.94 31.37 -22.56
CA ARG A 137 8.82 31.15 -21.11
C ARG A 137 10.15 31.26 -20.37
N ALA A 138 11.29 31.05 -21.05
CA ALA A 138 12.62 31.20 -20.48
C ALA A 138 13.11 32.66 -20.41
N ALA A 139 12.53 33.56 -21.21
CA ALA A 139 12.92 34.97 -21.29
C ALA A 139 12.30 35.89 -20.22
N ASP A 140 11.24 35.45 -19.53
CA ASP A 140 10.65 36.13 -18.36
C ASP A 140 11.14 35.47 -17.06
N SER A 141 12.44 35.60 -16.77
CA SER A 141 13.04 35.07 -15.55
C SER A 141 12.89 36.04 -14.37
N ARG A 142 11.69 36.05 -13.79
CA ARG A 142 11.55 36.10 -12.33
C ARG A 142 10.86 34.82 -11.90
N PRO A 143 11.40 34.06 -10.93
CA PRO A 143 10.71 32.90 -10.41
C PRO A 143 9.33 33.34 -9.89
N ALA A 144 8.27 32.67 -10.34
CA ALA A 144 6.95 32.83 -9.75
C ALA A 144 7.07 32.52 -8.25
N GLU A 145 6.58 33.43 -7.40
CA GLU A 145 6.51 33.23 -5.95
C GLU A 145 5.86 31.87 -5.64
N GLY A 146 6.63 30.92 -5.09
CA GLY A 146 6.07 29.69 -4.50
C GLY A 146 6.69 28.33 -4.86
N GLN A 147 7.70 28.22 -5.72
CA GLN A 147 8.38 26.92 -5.94
C GLN A 147 9.43 26.64 -4.85
N THR A 148 9.03 25.93 -3.81
CA THR A 148 9.90 25.46 -2.71
C THR A 148 10.17 23.96 -2.76
N ALA A 149 9.92 23.29 -3.89
CA ALA A 149 10.09 21.85 -4.06
C ALA A 149 11.23 21.55 -5.04
N CYS A 150 11.96 20.46 -4.78
CA CYS A 150 13.06 20.02 -5.63
C CYS A 150 12.53 19.19 -6.82
N ALA A 151 13.42 18.72 -7.69
CA ALA A 151 13.03 18.03 -8.92
C ALA A 151 12.35 16.67 -8.70
N ASP A 152 12.49 16.11 -7.50
CA ASP A 152 11.78 14.93 -6.99
C ASP A 152 10.37 15.26 -6.47
N HIS A 153 9.91 16.51 -6.61
CA HIS A 153 8.63 17.05 -6.11
C HIS A 153 8.48 17.07 -4.58
N GLU A 154 9.55 16.76 -3.85
CA GLU A 154 9.59 16.84 -2.40
C GLU A 154 9.98 18.26 -1.95
N PRO A 155 9.53 18.71 -0.76
CA PRO A 155 9.90 20.02 -0.23
C PRO A 155 11.41 20.17 -0.06
N ALA A 156 11.92 21.34 -0.45
CA ALA A 156 13.29 21.74 -0.20
C ALA A 156 13.53 21.87 1.32
N SER A 157 14.68 21.38 1.78
CA SER A 157 15.08 21.51 3.17
C SER A 157 15.38 22.98 3.53
N GLN A 158 15.34 23.33 4.82
CA GLN A 158 15.64 24.70 5.26
C GLN A 158 17.01 25.21 4.75
N PRO A 159 18.10 24.41 4.76
CA PRO A 159 19.37 24.85 4.17
C PRO A 159 19.29 25.19 2.67
N VAL A 160 18.46 24.47 1.91
CA VAL A 160 18.22 24.77 0.49
C VAL A 160 17.43 26.07 0.34
N LEU A 161 16.41 26.29 1.18
CA LEU A 161 15.65 27.53 1.19
C LEU A 161 16.53 28.73 1.58
N ASP A 162 17.36 28.59 2.60
CA ASP A 162 18.32 29.61 3.02
C ASP A 162 19.30 29.95 1.89
N ALA A 163 19.78 28.94 1.16
CA ALA A 163 20.63 29.14 -0.02
C ALA A 163 19.90 29.83 -1.17
N LEU A 164 18.61 29.51 -1.39
CA LEU A 164 17.77 30.13 -2.40
C LEU A 164 17.61 31.64 -2.17
N PHE A 165 17.42 32.04 -0.91
CA PHE A 165 17.33 33.46 -0.53
C PHE A 165 18.71 34.14 -0.39
N GLY A 166 19.76 33.37 -0.11
CA GLY A 166 21.13 33.85 0.10
C GLY A 166 21.99 33.99 -1.17
N GLY A 167 21.49 33.54 -2.33
CA GLY A 167 22.18 33.65 -3.63
C GLY A 167 23.39 32.72 -3.79
N ASP A 168 24.20 32.97 -4.82
CA ASP A 168 25.26 32.05 -5.29
C ASP A 168 26.31 31.69 -4.22
N ALA A 169 26.64 32.62 -3.32
CA ALA A 169 27.59 32.36 -2.24
C ALA A 169 27.02 31.36 -1.21
N ALA A 170 25.73 31.49 -0.88
CA ALA A 170 25.04 30.59 0.03
C ALA A 170 24.84 29.21 -0.60
N PHE A 171 24.55 29.15 -1.91
CA PHE A 171 24.50 27.88 -2.64
C PHE A 171 25.86 27.19 -2.74
N THR A 172 26.94 27.95 -2.93
CA THR A 172 28.32 27.40 -2.90
C THR A 172 28.65 26.79 -1.53
N GLU A 173 28.18 27.40 -0.44
CA GLU A 173 28.29 26.84 0.91
C GLU A 173 27.48 25.55 1.07
N LEU A 174 26.24 25.54 0.58
CA LEU A 174 25.37 24.38 0.58
C LEU A 174 26.01 23.21 -0.18
N ALA A 175 26.49 23.43 -1.40
CA ALA A 175 27.14 22.41 -2.23
C ALA A 175 28.37 21.78 -1.55
N ARG A 176 29.07 22.53 -0.69
CA ARG A 176 30.21 22.03 0.06
C ARG A 176 29.81 21.28 1.34
N ARG A 177 28.81 21.77 2.07
CA ARG A 177 28.37 21.17 3.35
C ARG A 177 27.43 19.97 3.16
N SER A 178 26.60 20.04 2.13
CA SER A 178 25.51 19.11 1.86
C SER A 178 25.40 18.89 0.34
N PRO A 179 26.42 18.26 -0.28
CA PRO A 179 26.48 18.09 -1.72
C PRO A 179 25.28 17.30 -2.27
N THR A 180 24.79 16.29 -1.54
CA THR A 180 23.58 15.53 -1.89
C THR A 180 22.36 16.42 -2.06
N GLU A 181 22.09 17.32 -1.10
CA GLU A 181 20.97 18.28 -1.18
C GLU A 181 21.16 19.29 -2.32
N ALA A 182 22.39 19.72 -2.57
CA ALA A 182 22.70 20.63 -3.67
C ALA A 182 22.44 19.99 -5.05
N PHE A 183 22.79 18.72 -5.25
CA PHE A 183 22.48 17.99 -6.49
C PHE A 183 20.98 17.71 -6.63
N ARG A 184 20.34 17.22 -5.56
CA ARG A 184 18.90 16.94 -5.51
C ARG A 184 18.05 18.15 -5.90
N CYS A 185 18.43 19.33 -5.43
CA CYS A 185 17.71 20.59 -5.65
C CYS A 185 18.36 21.50 -6.70
N SER A 186 19.24 20.94 -7.55
CA SER A 186 20.01 21.72 -8.54
C SER A 186 19.15 22.46 -9.56
N SER A 187 17.92 22.01 -9.81
CA SER A 187 16.93 22.67 -10.66
C SER A 187 16.51 24.06 -10.17
N LEU A 188 16.63 24.34 -8.87
CA LEU A 188 16.33 25.65 -8.28
C LEU A 188 17.44 26.68 -8.51
N PHE A 189 18.65 26.23 -8.89
CA PHE A 189 19.85 27.07 -8.99
C PHE A 189 20.45 27.00 -10.39
N LEU A 190 19.98 27.86 -11.29
CA LEU A 190 20.28 27.80 -12.73
C LEU A 190 21.55 28.54 -13.17
N GLY A 191 22.12 29.41 -12.33
CA GLY A 191 23.25 30.27 -12.68
C GLY A 191 24.59 29.53 -12.88
N ASP A 192 25.53 30.19 -13.58
CA ASP A 192 26.87 29.65 -13.87
C ASP A 192 27.70 29.39 -12.61
N THR A 193 27.56 30.25 -11.59
CA THR A 193 28.23 30.07 -10.30
C THR A 193 27.71 28.84 -9.55
N ALA A 194 26.39 28.60 -9.60
CA ALA A 194 25.80 27.39 -9.05
C ALA A 194 26.29 26.14 -9.79
N LEU A 195 26.39 26.19 -11.12
CA LEU A 195 26.92 25.09 -11.90
C LEU A 195 28.40 24.80 -11.57
N ALA A 196 29.22 25.84 -11.40
CA ALA A 196 30.61 25.68 -10.97
C ALA A 196 30.70 25.06 -9.57
N ALA A 197 29.85 25.47 -8.63
CA ALA A 197 29.78 24.90 -7.29
C ALA A 197 29.39 23.40 -7.32
N LEU A 198 28.42 23.02 -8.17
CA LEU A 198 28.05 21.62 -8.37
C LEU A 198 29.22 20.82 -8.97
N ARG A 199 29.93 21.37 -9.95
CA ARG A 199 31.12 20.73 -10.54
C ARG A 199 32.20 20.46 -9.51
N ASP A 200 32.40 21.37 -8.56
CA ASP A 200 33.38 21.23 -7.49
C ASP A 200 32.91 20.30 -6.36
N ALA A 201 31.59 20.11 -6.21
CA ALA A 201 30.99 19.16 -5.28
C ALA A 201 31.02 17.70 -5.78
N VAL A 202 31.21 17.45 -7.09
CA VAL A 202 31.23 16.09 -7.68
C VAL A 202 32.12 15.10 -6.92
N PRO A 203 33.37 15.41 -6.51
CA PRO A 203 34.21 14.47 -5.78
C PRO A 203 33.66 14.04 -4.42
N LEU A 204 32.73 14.80 -3.84
CA LEU A 204 32.09 14.51 -2.56
C LEU A 204 30.84 13.64 -2.73
N ALA A 205 30.13 13.78 -3.87
CA ALA A 205 28.83 13.16 -4.10
C ALA A 205 28.64 12.75 -5.59
N PRO A 206 29.48 11.85 -6.13
CA PRO A 206 29.43 11.52 -7.55
C PRO A 206 28.15 10.80 -7.95
N PHE A 207 27.58 9.96 -7.07
CA PHE A 207 26.33 9.28 -7.35
C PHE A 207 25.14 10.25 -7.36
N ASP A 208 25.12 11.25 -6.47
CA ASP A 208 24.08 12.29 -6.49
C ASP A 208 24.15 13.14 -7.77
N ALA A 209 25.38 13.44 -8.24
CA ALA A 209 25.57 14.10 -9.53
C ALA A 209 25.03 13.27 -10.71
N ILE A 210 25.17 11.94 -10.64
CA ILE A 210 24.62 11.01 -11.64
C ILE A 210 23.10 10.91 -11.53
N GLY A 211 22.55 10.88 -10.32
CA GLY A 211 21.10 10.94 -10.09
C GLY A 211 20.47 12.22 -10.65
N ALA A 212 21.21 13.33 -10.62
CA ALA A 212 20.80 14.60 -11.21
C ALA A 212 21.10 14.72 -12.73
N ALA A 213 21.59 13.67 -13.39
CA ALA A 213 22.08 13.76 -14.78
C ALA A 213 21.03 14.26 -15.77
N ASP A 214 19.76 13.85 -15.63
CA ASP A 214 18.69 14.32 -16.52
C ASP A 214 18.46 15.83 -16.36
N GLN A 215 18.53 16.37 -15.14
CA GLN A 215 18.43 17.81 -14.88
C GLN A 215 19.63 18.57 -15.44
N LEU A 216 20.84 18.05 -15.20
CA LEU A 216 22.09 18.68 -15.59
C LEU A 216 22.30 18.66 -17.12
N SER A 217 21.91 17.58 -17.80
CA SER A 217 22.14 17.42 -19.25
C SER A 217 21.43 18.47 -20.10
N THR A 218 20.36 19.09 -19.58
CA THR A 218 19.63 20.17 -20.27
C THR A 218 20.29 21.55 -20.13
N ARG A 219 21.31 21.67 -19.26
CA ARG A 219 21.95 22.94 -18.92
C ARG A 219 23.27 23.11 -19.68
N PRO A 220 23.58 24.32 -20.20
CA PRO A 220 24.92 24.62 -20.71
C PRO A 220 25.98 24.31 -19.64
N GLY A 221 26.99 23.51 -19.99
CA GLY A 221 28.06 23.08 -19.05
C GLY A 221 27.70 21.95 -18.07
N GLY A 222 26.43 21.50 -18.02
CA GLY A 222 26.02 20.41 -17.14
C GLY A 222 26.64 19.06 -17.49
N GLU A 223 26.92 18.82 -18.78
CA GLU A 223 27.65 17.62 -19.24
C GLU A 223 29.07 17.52 -18.67
N GLU A 224 29.72 18.63 -18.32
CA GLU A 224 31.03 18.60 -17.65
C GLU A 224 30.91 18.04 -16.23
N VAL A 225 29.83 18.39 -15.51
CA VAL A 225 29.54 17.88 -14.17
C VAL A 225 29.29 16.37 -14.23
N ILE A 226 28.46 15.93 -15.18
CA ILE A 226 28.15 14.50 -15.39
C ILE A 226 29.42 13.73 -15.77
N THR A 227 30.19 14.23 -16.74
CA THR A 227 31.44 13.58 -17.19
C THR A 227 32.44 13.43 -16.05
N ARG A 228 32.58 14.45 -15.19
CA ARG A 228 33.44 14.38 -14.01
C ARG A 228 32.95 13.34 -13.00
N ALA A 229 31.63 13.15 -12.86
CA ALA A 229 31.06 12.17 -11.94
C ALA A 229 31.24 10.72 -12.43
N LEU A 230 31.39 10.51 -13.73
CA LEU A 230 31.59 9.19 -14.34
C LEU A 230 33.03 8.64 -14.18
N ASP A 231 33.93 9.34 -13.48
CA ASP A 231 35.26 8.81 -13.17
C ASP A 231 35.15 7.52 -12.35
N LEU A 232 35.66 6.42 -12.92
CA LEU A 232 35.53 5.09 -12.33
C LEU A 232 36.24 4.97 -10.96
N GLY A 233 37.36 5.70 -10.80
CA GLY A 233 38.10 5.75 -9.55
C GLY A 233 37.31 6.43 -8.44
N LEU A 234 36.67 7.55 -8.75
CA LEU A 234 35.78 8.30 -7.88
C LEU A 234 34.56 7.46 -7.51
N LEU A 235 33.82 6.93 -8.48
CA LEU A 235 32.65 6.08 -8.24
C LEU A 235 32.98 4.89 -7.34
N THR A 236 34.12 4.22 -7.60
CA THR A 236 34.59 3.11 -6.77
C THR A 236 34.78 3.50 -5.31
N ARG A 237 35.38 4.66 -5.04
CA ARG A 237 35.66 5.12 -3.66
C ARG A 237 34.39 5.59 -2.96
N SER A 238 33.42 6.08 -3.71
CA SER A 238 32.17 6.64 -3.20
C SER A 238 31.01 5.64 -3.16
N LEU A 239 31.28 4.34 -3.34
CA LEU A 239 30.25 3.29 -3.30
C LEU A 239 29.55 3.15 -1.94
N GLU A 240 29.85 3.97 -0.93
CA GLU A 240 29.46 3.84 0.48
C GLU A 240 28.23 2.96 0.72
N GLY A 241 28.48 1.74 1.22
CA GLY A 241 27.44 0.76 1.55
C GLY A 241 26.69 0.12 0.38
N GLY A 242 27.13 0.33 -0.85
CA GLY A 242 26.67 -0.29 -2.09
C GLY A 242 25.38 0.28 -2.68
N MET A 243 24.51 0.87 -1.85
CA MET A 243 23.20 1.42 -2.27
C MET A 243 23.27 2.48 -3.38
N PRO A 244 24.18 3.48 -3.32
CA PRO A 244 24.19 4.56 -4.31
C PRO A 244 24.35 4.06 -5.76
N PHE A 245 25.06 2.94 -5.95
CA PHE A 245 25.17 2.31 -7.26
C PHE A 245 23.84 1.79 -7.78
N TYR A 246 23.03 1.15 -6.94
CA TYR A 246 21.77 0.55 -7.36
C TYR A 246 20.70 1.60 -7.62
N GLU A 247 20.65 2.65 -6.79
CA GLU A 247 19.77 3.81 -6.95
C GLU A 247 20.03 4.54 -8.28
N THR A 248 21.29 4.60 -8.72
CA THR A 248 21.69 5.32 -9.94
C THR A 248 22.03 4.40 -11.12
N ARG A 249 21.81 3.08 -10.98
CA ARG A 249 22.25 2.07 -11.95
C ARG A 249 21.69 2.32 -13.35
N HIS A 250 20.44 2.77 -13.42
CA HIS A 250 19.78 3.07 -14.69
C HIS A 250 20.54 4.16 -15.47
N GLU A 251 20.97 5.23 -14.78
CA GLU A 251 21.75 6.32 -15.37
C GLU A 251 23.18 5.90 -15.73
N LEU A 252 23.81 5.12 -14.86
CA LEU A 252 25.14 4.55 -15.10
C LEU A 252 25.13 3.66 -16.35
N ARG A 253 24.10 2.83 -16.53
CA ARG A 253 23.98 1.93 -17.70
C ARG A 253 23.88 2.69 -19.03
N LYS A 254 23.29 3.88 -19.03
CA LYS A 254 23.20 4.72 -20.23
C LYS A 254 24.55 5.31 -20.64
N ARG A 255 25.48 5.49 -19.69
CA ARG A 255 26.68 6.33 -19.86
C ARG A 255 28.01 5.60 -19.72
N LEU A 256 28.04 4.44 -19.05
CA LEU A 256 29.26 3.66 -18.86
C LEU A 256 29.34 2.47 -19.84
N PRO A 257 30.56 2.09 -20.25
CA PRO A 257 30.79 0.80 -20.90
C PRO A 257 30.32 -0.36 -20.02
N LYS A 258 29.81 -1.42 -20.66
CA LYS A 258 29.29 -2.60 -19.95
C LYS A 258 30.32 -3.23 -19.01
N THR A 259 31.59 -3.24 -19.40
CA THR A 259 32.70 -3.77 -18.58
C THR A 259 32.88 -2.99 -17.28
N ASP A 260 32.80 -1.67 -17.35
CA ASP A 260 33.04 -0.78 -16.20
C ASP A 260 31.83 -0.82 -15.27
N LEU A 261 30.62 -0.84 -15.83
CA LEU A 261 29.39 -1.05 -15.06
C LEU A 261 29.42 -2.38 -14.30
N GLN A 262 29.87 -3.46 -14.93
CA GLN A 262 30.01 -4.77 -14.27
C GLN A 262 31.07 -4.75 -13.16
N ALA A 263 32.20 -4.07 -13.38
CA ALA A 263 33.24 -3.94 -12.36
C ALA A 263 32.73 -3.16 -11.13
N LEU A 264 31.97 -2.07 -11.35
CA LEU A 264 31.31 -1.32 -10.28
C LEU A 264 30.27 -2.18 -9.56
N GLU A 265 29.44 -2.91 -10.30
CA GLU A 265 28.39 -3.75 -9.73
C GLU A 265 28.96 -4.83 -8.80
N ILE A 266 30.08 -5.46 -9.17
CA ILE A 266 30.76 -6.45 -8.32
C ILE A 266 31.25 -5.81 -7.01
N ARG A 267 31.76 -4.57 -7.06
CA ARG A 267 32.22 -3.85 -5.86
C ARG A 267 31.05 -3.37 -5.01
N ALA A 268 30.00 -2.85 -5.65
CA ALA A 268 28.76 -2.42 -5.01
C ALA A 268 28.09 -3.58 -4.28
N ALA A 269 27.99 -4.76 -4.92
CA ALA A 269 27.43 -5.96 -4.31
C ALA A 269 28.17 -6.36 -3.02
N LYS A 270 29.51 -6.32 -3.04
CA LYS A 270 30.32 -6.61 -1.84
C LYS A 270 30.11 -5.58 -0.74
N ALA A 271 30.09 -4.29 -1.09
CA ALA A 271 29.84 -3.22 -0.12
C ALA A 271 28.43 -3.32 0.48
N LEU A 272 27.43 -3.64 -0.34
CA LEU A 272 26.05 -3.85 0.08
C LEU A 272 25.92 -5.00 1.07
N ALA A 273 26.49 -6.16 0.76
CA ALA A 273 26.45 -7.31 1.65
C ALA A 273 27.07 -6.99 3.02
N VAL A 274 28.20 -6.26 3.04
CA VAL A 274 28.85 -5.83 4.29
C VAL A 274 27.99 -4.83 5.06
N SER A 275 27.39 -3.85 4.39
CA SER A 275 26.50 -2.88 5.04
C SER A 275 25.24 -3.51 5.59
N LEU A 276 24.59 -4.39 4.82
CA LEU A 276 23.40 -5.11 5.27
C LEU A 276 23.73 -6.01 6.47
N ALA A 277 24.87 -6.69 6.47
CA ALA A 277 25.30 -7.51 7.62
C ALA A 277 25.58 -6.66 8.87
N ARG A 278 26.08 -5.42 8.70
CA ARG A 278 26.37 -4.49 9.80
C ARG A 278 25.12 -3.86 10.40
N ASP A 279 24.19 -3.43 9.55
CA ASP A 279 22.94 -2.78 9.94
C ASP A 279 21.74 -3.36 9.16
N PRO A 280 21.27 -4.57 9.51
CA PRO A 280 20.13 -5.18 8.84
C PRO A 280 18.84 -4.37 8.99
N ALA A 281 18.68 -3.68 10.12
CA ALA A 281 17.45 -2.96 10.45
C ALA A 281 17.33 -1.64 9.68
N GLY A 282 18.43 -0.90 9.49
CA GLY A 282 18.44 0.32 8.71
C GLY A 282 18.53 0.09 7.19
N MET A 283 19.21 -0.98 6.76
CA MET A 283 19.40 -1.26 5.32
C MET A 283 18.21 -1.96 4.68
N ALA A 284 17.55 -2.89 5.36
CA ALA A 284 16.46 -3.67 4.77
C ALA A 284 15.31 -2.77 4.26
N PRO A 285 14.79 -1.79 5.03
CA PRO A 285 13.76 -0.87 4.53
C PRO A 285 14.18 -0.05 3.31
N LYS A 286 15.46 0.38 3.23
CA LYS A 286 15.98 1.10 2.07
C LYS A 286 15.99 0.24 0.80
N ILE A 287 16.41 -1.02 0.94
CA ILE A 287 16.34 -1.98 -0.17
C ILE A 287 14.88 -2.22 -0.57
N GLY A 288 13.98 -2.38 0.41
CA GLY A 288 12.55 -2.52 0.17
C GLY A 288 11.96 -1.34 -0.60
N ALA A 289 12.25 -0.11 -0.16
CA ALA A 289 11.81 1.12 -0.81
C ALA A 289 12.33 1.21 -2.25
N LEU A 290 13.62 0.95 -2.47
CA LEU A 290 14.18 0.94 -3.83
C LEU A 290 13.46 -0.06 -4.75
N LEU A 291 13.13 -1.25 -4.26
CA LEU A 291 12.38 -2.24 -5.05
C LEU A 291 10.96 -1.77 -5.38
N ASP A 292 10.34 -0.99 -4.50
CA ASP A 292 9.01 -0.43 -4.68
C ASP A 292 9.04 0.78 -5.61
N ASP A 293 10.04 1.65 -5.50
CA ASP A 293 10.25 2.79 -6.41
C ASP A 293 10.48 2.33 -7.85
N MET A 294 11.14 1.19 -8.02
CA MET A 294 11.37 0.53 -9.30
C MET A 294 10.18 -0.35 -9.77
N VAL A 295 8.96 -0.11 -9.30
CA VAL A 295 7.80 -0.97 -9.61
C VAL A 295 7.49 -1.09 -11.10
N ASP A 296 7.70 -0.01 -11.84
CA ASP A 296 7.45 0.09 -13.28
C ASP A 296 8.65 -0.35 -14.14
N ASP A 297 9.81 -0.60 -13.51
CA ASP A 297 11.00 -1.06 -14.21
C ASP A 297 10.94 -2.55 -14.58
N PRO A 298 11.67 -2.97 -15.64
CA PRO A 298 11.83 -4.38 -15.96
C PRO A 298 12.33 -5.18 -14.74
N PRO A 299 11.81 -6.41 -14.49
CA PRO A 299 12.22 -7.21 -13.33
C PRO A 299 13.73 -7.45 -13.20
N ALA A 300 14.44 -7.52 -14.34
CA ALA A 300 15.88 -7.69 -14.39
C ALA A 300 16.67 -6.49 -13.83
N ASP A 301 16.07 -5.29 -13.89
CA ASP A 301 16.63 -4.07 -13.32
C ASP A 301 16.13 -3.90 -11.88
N ARG A 302 14.81 -4.00 -11.64
CA ARG A 302 14.19 -3.88 -10.31
C ARG A 302 14.87 -4.78 -9.28
N PHE A 303 14.98 -6.08 -9.56
CA PHE A 303 15.55 -7.03 -8.60
C PHE A 303 17.06 -7.20 -8.73
N ARG A 304 17.77 -6.28 -9.39
CA ARG A 304 19.21 -6.47 -9.59
C ARG A 304 19.98 -6.43 -8.27
N ILE A 305 19.56 -5.58 -7.34
CA ILE A 305 20.15 -5.44 -6.01
C ILE A 305 20.10 -6.75 -5.20
N THR A 306 19.03 -7.52 -5.36
CA THR A 306 18.81 -8.75 -4.58
C THR A 306 19.75 -9.87 -5.00
N MET A 307 20.31 -9.80 -6.22
CA MET A 307 21.32 -10.75 -6.70
C MET A 307 22.65 -10.65 -5.96
N ALA A 308 22.88 -9.59 -5.19
CA ALA A 308 24.05 -9.43 -4.34
C ALA A 308 23.93 -10.13 -2.98
N LEU A 309 22.74 -10.63 -2.64
CA LEU A 309 22.39 -11.09 -1.30
C LEU A 309 22.41 -12.63 -1.20
N SER A 310 22.87 -13.15 -0.06
CA SER A 310 22.79 -14.59 0.24
C SER A 310 21.34 -15.03 0.52
N SER A 311 21.05 -16.34 0.51
CA SER A 311 19.72 -16.84 0.88
C SER A 311 19.28 -16.41 2.29
N GLU A 312 20.21 -16.32 3.23
CA GLU A 312 19.96 -15.88 4.60
C GLU A 312 19.68 -14.37 4.68
N ASP A 313 20.43 -13.56 3.91
CA ASP A 313 20.19 -12.11 3.85
C ASP A 313 18.85 -11.80 3.14
N LEU A 314 18.50 -12.56 2.10
CA LEU A 314 17.20 -12.47 1.44
C LEU A 314 16.05 -12.85 2.38
N LEU A 315 16.21 -13.91 3.17
CA LEU A 315 15.22 -14.25 4.21
C LEU A 315 15.09 -13.11 5.22
N GLY A 316 16.22 -12.58 5.71
CA GLY A 316 16.23 -11.47 6.66
C GLY A 316 15.59 -10.20 6.09
N LEU A 317 15.81 -9.91 4.81
CA LEU A 317 15.16 -8.81 4.09
C LEU A 317 13.64 -9.02 4.08
N ILE A 318 13.16 -10.18 3.61
CA ILE A 318 11.73 -10.50 3.54
C ILE A 318 11.07 -10.45 4.93
N ALA A 319 11.73 -11.00 5.96
CA ALA A 319 11.24 -10.98 7.33
C ALA A 319 11.01 -9.55 7.85
N ARG A 320 11.89 -8.61 7.46
CA ARG A 320 11.85 -7.23 7.97
C ARG A 320 10.92 -6.32 7.17
N THR A 321 10.86 -6.51 5.86
CA THR A 321 10.17 -5.58 4.95
C THR A 321 8.89 -6.15 4.38
N GLY A 322 8.67 -7.46 4.45
CA GLY A 322 7.57 -8.16 3.77
C GLY A 322 6.19 -7.55 4.00
N PRO A 323 5.80 -7.18 5.24
CA PRO A 323 4.52 -6.52 5.51
C PRO A 323 4.41 -5.07 4.99
N GLN A 324 5.53 -4.45 4.60
CA GLN A 324 5.62 -3.02 4.28
C GLN A 324 5.83 -2.77 2.78
N ILE A 325 6.40 -3.73 2.06
CA ILE A 325 6.70 -3.59 0.63
C ILE A 325 5.52 -3.95 -0.25
N TYR A 326 5.55 -3.49 -1.50
CA TYR A 326 4.61 -3.95 -2.50
C TYR A 326 4.65 -5.44 -2.62
N THR A 327 3.47 -5.99 -2.81
CA THR A 327 3.36 -7.42 -2.93
C THR A 327 4.08 -7.98 -4.17
N SER A 328 4.16 -7.22 -5.27
CA SER A 328 5.01 -7.60 -6.40
C SER A 328 6.49 -7.67 -6.02
N SER A 329 6.95 -6.81 -5.11
CA SER A 329 8.31 -6.86 -4.54
C SER A 329 8.48 -8.09 -3.66
N LEU A 330 7.54 -8.35 -2.74
CA LEU A 330 7.54 -9.55 -1.89
C LEU A 330 7.59 -10.83 -2.73
N ASP A 331 6.76 -10.90 -3.79
CA ASP A 331 6.70 -12.02 -4.71
C ASP A 331 8.02 -12.26 -5.42
N GLY A 332 8.64 -11.19 -5.91
CA GLY A 332 9.95 -11.24 -6.54
C GLY A 332 11.04 -11.68 -5.57
N LEU A 333 11.05 -11.15 -4.35
CA LEU A 333 12.00 -11.54 -3.30
C LEU A 333 11.87 -13.02 -2.94
N VAL A 334 10.65 -13.52 -2.70
CA VAL A 334 10.42 -14.95 -2.40
C VAL A 334 10.83 -15.82 -3.59
N ASN A 335 10.58 -15.39 -4.83
CA ASN A 335 11.03 -16.11 -6.03
C ASN A 335 12.55 -16.19 -6.13
N ILE A 336 13.24 -15.08 -5.88
CA ILE A 336 14.70 -15.00 -5.94
C ILE A 336 15.32 -15.82 -4.82
N LEU A 337 14.77 -15.76 -3.60
CA LEU A 337 15.17 -16.62 -2.49
C LEU A 337 15.05 -18.10 -2.88
N ARG A 338 13.99 -18.52 -3.55
CA ARG A 338 13.85 -19.91 -4.03
C ARG A 338 14.89 -20.29 -5.07
N ILE A 339 15.23 -19.38 -5.98
CA ILE A 339 16.30 -19.61 -6.96
C ILE A 339 17.62 -19.78 -6.22
N GLN A 340 17.92 -18.88 -5.27
CA GLN A 340 19.14 -18.89 -4.49
C GLN A 340 19.29 -20.16 -3.65
N LEU A 341 18.22 -20.59 -2.97
CA LEU A 341 18.18 -21.85 -2.23
C LEU A 341 18.51 -23.06 -3.12
N LYS A 342 17.97 -23.11 -4.35
CA LYS A 342 18.30 -24.18 -5.30
C LYS A 342 19.77 -24.16 -5.72
N LEU A 343 20.33 -22.98 -5.96
CA LEU A 343 21.76 -22.82 -6.31
C LEU A 343 22.67 -23.25 -5.16
N GLU A 344 22.29 -22.92 -3.94
CA GLU A 344 23.02 -23.28 -2.71
C GLU A 344 22.74 -24.72 -2.23
N LYS A 345 21.83 -25.44 -2.90
CA LYS A 345 21.34 -26.78 -2.49
C LYS A 345 20.78 -26.81 -1.06
N ARG A 346 20.13 -25.72 -0.66
CA ARG A 346 19.45 -25.55 0.62
C ARG A 346 17.93 -25.58 0.44
N SER A 347 17.23 -25.79 1.54
CA SER A 347 15.78 -25.76 1.65
C SER A 347 15.33 -24.68 2.62
N PHE A 348 14.03 -24.36 2.60
CA PHE A 348 13.41 -23.52 3.63
C PHE A 348 13.51 -24.13 5.03
N LEU A 349 13.57 -25.47 5.14
CA LEU A 349 13.78 -26.16 6.42
C LEU A 349 15.18 -25.92 6.99
N ASP A 350 16.19 -25.86 6.12
CA ASP A 350 17.55 -25.51 6.55
C ASP A 350 17.58 -24.09 7.11
N LEU A 351 16.95 -23.13 6.42
CA LEU A 351 16.84 -21.75 6.93
C LEU A 351 16.00 -21.63 8.21
N ALA A 352 14.95 -22.42 8.37
CA ALA A 352 14.16 -22.46 9.60
C ALA A 352 14.98 -22.96 10.81
N ARG A 353 15.99 -23.81 10.55
CA ARG A 353 16.85 -24.41 11.57
C ARG A 353 18.18 -23.68 11.75
N GLU A 354 18.62 -22.86 10.80
CA GLU A 354 19.90 -22.15 10.86
C GLU A 354 19.94 -21.12 11.99
N GLU A 355 21.07 -21.00 12.71
CA GLU A 355 21.18 -20.10 13.87
C GLU A 355 20.91 -18.62 13.53
N ARG A 356 21.37 -18.16 12.35
CA ARG A 356 21.24 -16.76 11.92
C ARG A 356 19.80 -16.39 11.52
N THR A 357 19.05 -17.31 10.93
CA THR A 357 17.71 -17.03 10.39
C THR A 357 16.57 -17.57 11.23
N ARG A 358 16.81 -18.54 12.13
CA ARG A 358 15.80 -19.06 13.06
C ARG A 358 15.08 -17.97 13.86
N PRO A 359 15.75 -16.92 14.38
CA PRO A 359 15.06 -15.84 15.10
C PRO A 359 14.15 -14.97 14.23
N LEU A 360 14.32 -15.01 12.90
CA LEU A 360 13.56 -14.23 11.91
C LEU A 360 12.50 -15.09 11.20
N TRP A 361 12.42 -16.38 11.57
CA TRP A 361 11.58 -17.35 10.86
C TRP A 361 10.10 -17.03 11.00
N ALA A 362 9.66 -16.56 12.18
CA ALA A 362 8.27 -16.20 12.42
C ALA A 362 7.81 -15.05 11.50
N GLU A 363 8.62 -13.99 11.40
CA GLU A 363 8.34 -12.83 10.57
C GLU A 363 8.40 -13.19 9.08
N PHE A 364 9.41 -13.95 8.66
CA PHE A 364 9.48 -14.49 7.29
C PHE A 364 8.25 -15.34 6.96
N PHE A 365 7.87 -16.25 7.85
CA PHE A 365 6.74 -17.16 7.64
C PHE A 365 5.45 -16.37 7.47
N VAL A 366 5.17 -15.42 8.37
CA VAL A 366 3.98 -14.58 8.27
C VAL A 366 3.97 -13.75 7.00
N ALA A 367 5.10 -13.13 6.63
CA ALA A 367 5.21 -12.36 5.40
C ALA A 367 4.95 -13.23 4.15
N ALA A 368 5.66 -14.35 4.02
CA ALA A 368 5.56 -15.21 2.84
C ALA A 368 4.20 -15.96 2.78
N VAL A 369 3.79 -16.60 3.88
CA VAL A 369 2.55 -17.41 3.90
C VAL A 369 1.32 -16.52 3.89
N GLY A 370 1.30 -15.44 4.69
CA GLY A 370 0.21 -14.45 4.69
C GLY A 370 0.08 -13.72 3.35
N GLY A 371 1.20 -13.49 2.66
CA GLY A 371 1.24 -13.01 1.26
C GLY A 371 0.82 -14.07 0.22
N GLY A 372 0.27 -15.22 0.62
CA GLY A 372 -0.23 -16.24 -0.30
C GLY A 372 0.85 -17.12 -0.93
N ARG A 373 2.07 -17.15 -0.39
CA ARG A 373 3.21 -17.92 -0.92
C ARG A 373 3.46 -19.25 -0.18
N ALA A 374 2.47 -19.78 0.53
CA ALA A 374 2.55 -21.07 1.22
C ALA A 374 3.10 -22.20 0.33
N ALA A 375 2.56 -22.38 -0.89
CA ALA A 375 3.00 -23.41 -1.82
C ALA A 375 4.47 -23.24 -2.25
N SER A 376 4.96 -21.99 -2.28
CA SER A 376 6.34 -21.68 -2.60
C SER A 376 7.30 -22.07 -1.46
N VAL A 377 6.84 -22.00 -0.21
CA VAL A 377 7.61 -22.28 1.01
C VAL A 377 7.65 -23.78 1.33
N PHE A 378 6.49 -24.45 1.34
CA PHE A 378 6.41 -25.88 1.74
C PHE A 378 6.84 -26.87 0.64
N GLY A 379 6.92 -26.41 -0.61
CA GLY A 379 7.39 -27.24 -1.73
C GLY A 379 6.48 -28.44 -2.00
N THR A 380 7.08 -29.58 -2.38
CA THR A 380 6.36 -30.74 -2.92
C THR A 380 6.62 -32.05 -2.18
N THR A 381 7.42 -32.04 -1.10
CA THR A 381 7.79 -33.25 -0.34
C THR A 381 7.06 -33.29 1.01
N PRO A 382 6.09 -34.20 1.23
CA PRO A 382 5.28 -34.22 2.47
C PRO A 382 6.07 -34.33 3.77
N ALA A 383 7.13 -35.16 3.81
CA ALA A 383 7.96 -35.30 5.00
C ALA A 383 8.67 -33.99 5.39
N ILE A 384 9.25 -33.31 4.39
CA ILE A 384 9.92 -32.01 4.59
C ILE A 384 8.90 -30.94 4.99
N ALA A 385 7.72 -30.94 4.36
CA ALA A 385 6.66 -29.99 4.69
C ALA A 385 6.18 -30.16 6.14
N ARG A 386 6.05 -31.42 6.62
CA ARG A 386 5.70 -31.73 8.02
C ARG A 386 6.74 -31.19 8.99
N GLU A 387 8.03 -31.42 8.72
CA GLU A 387 9.11 -30.91 9.55
C GLU A 387 9.17 -29.37 9.54
N LEU A 388 8.97 -28.75 8.38
CA LEU A 388 8.93 -27.30 8.27
C LEU A 388 7.77 -26.70 9.05
N MET A 389 6.60 -27.36 9.03
CA MET A 389 5.46 -26.97 9.84
C MET A 389 5.76 -27.05 11.33
N ARG A 390 6.46 -28.12 11.77
CA ARG A 390 6.89 -28.28 13.16
C ARG A 390 7.78 -27.13 13.60
N GLU A 391 8.79 -26.76 12.81
CA GLU A 391 9.68 -25.63 13.16
C GLU A 391 8.93 -24.29 13.09
N SER A 392 8.01 -24.13 12.15
CA SER A 392 7.18 -22.92 12.03
C SER A 392 6.26 -22.74 13.23
N LEU A 393 5.55 -23.80 13.67
CA LEU A 393 4.72 -23.76 14.87
C LEU A 393 5.55 -23.48 16.13
N ARG A 394 6.79 -23.98 16.23
CA ARG A 394 7.69 -23.64 17.34
C ARG A 394 8.09 -22.17 17.36
N ALA A 395 8.32 -21.57 16.21
CA ALA A 395 8.69 -20.15 16.09
C ALA A 395 7.50 -19.21 16.33
N LEU A 396 6.30 -19.61 15.91
CA LEU A 396 5.10 -18.77 15.90
C LEU A 396 4.31 -18.78 17.22
N LEU A 397 4.33 -19.90 17.94
CA LEU A 397 3.50 -20.08 19.13
C LEU A 397 4.20 -19.55 20.39
N PRO A 398 3.43 -19.03 21.37
CA PRO A 398 3.98 -18.48 22.59
C PRO A 398 4.75 -19.54 23.39
N VAL A 399 5.85 -19.11 24.00
CA VAL A 399 6.67 -19.89 24.93
C VAL A 399 6.51 -19.28 26.32
N ASP A 400 6.26 -20.12 27.34
CA ASP A 400 6.12 -19.71 28.74
C ASP A 400 5.06 -18.61 29.02
N GLY A 401 3.98 -18.59 28.21
CA GLY A 401 2.87 -17.64 28.37
C GLY A 401 3.14 -16.22 27.86
N LYS A 402 4.32 -15.92 27.32
CA LYS A 402 4.59 -14.64 26.67
C LYS A 402 3.93 -14.60 25.28
N PRO A 403 3.13 -13.57 24.93
CA PRO A 403 2.52 -13.47 23.60
C PRO A 403 3.60 -13.41 22.50
N PRO A 404 3.28 -13.88 21.27
CA PRO A 404 4.18 -13.77 20.14
C PRO A 404 4.57 -12.30 19.87
N ALA A 405 5.75 -12.09 19.30
CA ALA A 405 6.20 -10.76 18.88
C ALA A 405 5.34 -10.18 17.74
N ILE A 406 4.73 -11.06 16.95
CA ILE A 406 3.78 -10.75 15.87
C ILE A 406 2.37 -10.82 16.45
N ASP A 407 1.47 -10.00 15.91
CA ASP A 407 0.05 -10.02 16.26
C ASP A 407 -0.54 -11.45 16.21
N THR A 408 -1.20 -11.85 17.30
CA THR A 408 -1.72 -13.22 17.47
C THR A 408 -2.69 -13.62 16.36
N ALA A 409 -3.56 -12.72 15.90
CA ALA A 409 -4.52 -13.02 14.86
C ALA A 409 -3.84 -13.26 13.50
N VAL A 410 -2.80 -12.48 13.21
CA VAL A 410 -1.99 -12.64 12.00
C VAL A 410 -1.28 -14.00 12.02
N VAL A 411 -0.74 -14.42 13.17
CA VAL A 411 -0.13 -15.75 13.33
C VAL A 411 -1.15 -16.87 13.11
N ILE A 412 -2.32 -16.80 13.76
CA ILE A 412 -3.40 -17.79 13.59
C ILE A 412 -3.80 -17.89 12.10
N GLY A 413 -3.98 -16.75 11.45
CA GLY A 413 -4.32 -16.67 10.03
C GLY A 413 -3.25 -17.29 9.13
N ALA A 414 -1.98 -16.99 9.37
CA ALA A 414 -0.87 -17.56 8.60
C ALA A 414 -0.74 -19.08 8.77
N ILE A 415 -0.99 -19.62 9.98
CA ILE A 415 -1.02 -21.08 10.22
C ILE A 415 -2.16 -21.73 9.42
N ALA A 416 -3.33 -21.11 9.38
CA ALA A 416 -4.46 -21.62 8.59
C ALA A 416 -4.17 -21.52 7.07
N ASP A 417 -3.59 -20.41 6.61
CA ASP A 417 -3.24 -20.18 5.21
C ASP A 417 -2.15 -21.14 4.72
N ALA A 418 -1.24 -21.56 5.61
CA ALA A 418 -0.24 -22.59 5.31
C ALA A 418 -0.87 -23.91 4.83
N MET A 419 -2.06 -24.25 5.34
CA MET A 419 -2.76 -25.49 5.01
C MET A 419 -3.71 -25.36 3.81
N ASP A 420 -3.96 -24.15 3.29
CA ASP A 420 -4.80 -23.94 2.11
C ASP A 420 -4.04 -24.19 0.80
N LEU A 421 -3.49 -25.40 0.69
CA LEU A 421 -2.71 -25.87 -0.46
C LEU A 421 -3.55 -26.81 -1.32
N ASP A 422 -3.39 -26.72 -2.65
CA ASP A 422 -4.03 -27.64 -3.60
C ASP A 422 -3.47 -29.06 -3.50
N SER A 423 -2.17 -29.19 -3.17
CA SER A 423 -1.50 -30.49 -3.02
C SER A 423 -2.00 -31.24 -1.79
N ALA A 424 -2.85 -32.25 -2.02
CA ALA A 424 -3.42 -33.07 -0.94
C ALA A 424 -2.37 -33.75 -0.05
N PRO A 425 -1.27 -34.35 -0.57
CA PRO A 425 -0.24 -34.95 0.28
C PRO A 425 0.49 -33.95 1.17
N ILE A 426 0.71 -32.72 0.68
CA ILE A 426 1.37 -31.66 1.46
C ILE A 426 0.41 -31.15 2.53
N ARG A 427 -0.83 -30.84 2.14
CA ARG A 427 -1.86 -30.40 3.08
C ARG A 427 -2.06 -31.42 4.22
N ALA A 428 -2.17 -32.71 3.90
CA ALA A 428 -2.31 -33.78 4.89
C ALA A 428 -1.14 -33.81 5.90
N ALA A 429 0.09 -33.60 5.43
CA ALA A 429 1.26 -33.55 6.31
C ALA A 429 1.22 -32.36 7.28
N LEU A 430 0.69 -31.20 6.84
CA LEU A 430 0.53 -30.02 7.68
C LEU A 430 -0.62 -30.20 8.69
N GLU A 431 -1.76 -30.75 8.24
CA GLU A 431 -2.92 -31.10 9.07
C GLU A 431 -2.53 -32.06 10.22
N ASP A 432 -1.78 -33.13 9.89
CA ASP A 432 -1.30 -34.10 10.88
C ASP A 432 -0.35 -33.48 11.92
N GLU A 433 0.50 -32.53 11.51
CA GLU A 433 1.40 -31.85 12.44
C GLU A 433 0.65 -30.86 13.34
N LEU A 434 -0.32 -30.13 12.79
CA LEU A 434 -1.18 -29.24 13.57
C LEU A 434 -1.93 -30.03 14.65
N ALA A 435 -2.55 -31.15 14.28
CA ALA A 435 -3.27 -32.03 15.22
C ALA A 435 -2.35 -32.57 16.31
N ALA A 436 -1.15 -33.04 15.95
CA ALA A 436 -0.16 -33.49 16.92
C ALA A 436 0.27 -32.38 17.89
N ARG A 437 0.47 -31.16 17.38
CA ARG A 437 0.87 -30.01 18.22
C ARG A 437 -0.27 -29.56 19.13
N TYR A 438 -1.51 -29.60 18.66
CA TYR A 438 -2.70 -29.27 19.45
C TYR A 438 -2.83 -30.19 20.67
N ARG A 439 -2.69 -31.52 20.47
CA ARG A 439 -2.69 -32.51 21.57
C ARG A 439 -1.60 -32.23 22.59
N ALA A 440 -0.36 -32.05 22.13
CA ALA A 440 0.77 -31.76 23.01
C ALA A 440 0.60 -30.45 23.81
N ALA A 441 -0.12 -29.46 23.28
CA ALA A 441 -0.36 -28.20 23.97
C ALA A 441 -1.46 -28.27 25.04
N GLY A 442 -2.23 -29.37 25.10
CA GLY A 442 -3.25 -29.61 26.13
C GLY A 442 -2.80 -30.52 27.28
N GLU A 443 -1.62 -31.12 27.19
CA GLU A 443 -1.06 -31.92 28.27
C GLU A 443 -0.45 -30.98 29.32
N PRO A 444 -0.89 -31.01 30.60
CA PRO A 444 -0.32 -30.17 31.64
C PRO A 444 1.14 -30.56 31.89
N SER A 445 2.05 -29.57 31.85
CA SER A 445 3.44 -29.79 32.24
C SER A 445 3.51 -29.99 33.77
N ALA A 446 4.30 -30.98 34.22
CA ALA A 446 4.53 -31.25 35.64
C ALA A 446 5.13 -30.06 36.43
N LYS A 447 5.65 -29.03 35.75
CA LYS A 447 6.23 -27.81 36.36
C LYS A 447 5.26 -26.63 36.46
N THR A 448 4.13 -26.63 35.75
CA THR A 448 3.26 -25.44 35.61
C THR A 448 2.08 -25.43 36.60
N ALA A 449 1.83 -26.53 37.30
CA ALA A 449 0.69 -26.71 38.22
C ALA A 449 0.62 -25.72 39.41
N ILE A 450 1.67 -24.92 39.67
CA ILE A 450 1.76 -24.01 40.82
C ILE A 450 1.55 -22.52 40.41
N HIS A 451 1.55 -22.19 39.11
CA HIS A 451 1.33 -20.81 38.62
C HIS A 451 0.14 -20.64 37.67
N GLU A 452 -0.48 -21.74 37.23
CA GLU A 452 -1.55 -21.74 36.22
C GLU A 452 -2.94 -21.28 36.69
N VAL A 453 -3.11 -20.91 37.97
CA VAL A 453 -4.41 -20.45 38.49
C VAL A 453 -4.76 -19.05 37.95
N ALA A 454 -3.81 -18.28 37.42
CA ALA A 454 -4.00 -16.86 37.07
C ALA A 454 -4.13 -16.52 35.58
N VAL A 455 -3.88 -17.45 34.64
CA VAL A 455 -3.93 -17.16 33.18
C VAL A 455 -4.63 -18.29 32.42
N ARG A 456 -5.88 -18.60 32.80
CA ARG A 456 -6.75 -19.47 31.99
C ARG A 456 -7.73 -18.59 31.23
N GLY A 457 -7.65 -18.67 29.90
CA GLY A 457 -8.67 -18.19 28.99
C GLY A 457 -10.06 -18.74 29.38
N GLY A 458 -11.17 -18.14 28.95
CA GLY A 458 -12.54 -18.59 29.27
C GLY A 458 -12.86 -20.06 28.90
N THR A 459 -11.98 -20.72 28.14
CA THR A 459 -12.04 -22.14 27.76
C THR A 459 -11.15 -23.08 28.60
N GLY A 460 -10.26 -22.56 29.46
CA GLY A 460 -9.30 -23.35 30.24
C GLY A 460 -8.05 -23.79 29.47
N ASP A 461 -7.92 -23.45 28.19
CA ASP A 461 -6.79 -23.79 27.33
C ASP A 461 -5.59 -22.84 27.50
N THR A 462 -4.38 -23.34 27.17
CA THR A 462 -3.18 -22.50 27.06
C THR A 462 -3.28 -21.58 25.82
N PRO A 463 -2.67 -20.38 25.82
CA PRO A 463 -2.69 -19.49 24.65
C PRO A 463 -2.24 -20.17 23.35
N ALA A 464 -1.20 -21.03 23.41
CA ALA A 464 -0.74 -21.79 22.26
C ALA A 464 -1.82 -22.76 21.74
N ARG A 465 -2.52 -23.46 22.63
CA ARG A 465 -3.59 -24.38 22.26
C ARG A 465 -4.78 -23.67 21.64
N SER A 466 -5.18 -22.52 22.17
CA SER A 466 -6.23 -21.68 21.56
C SER A 466 -5.85 -21.18 20.18
N MET A 467 -4.60 -20.72 19.98
CA MET A 467 -4.13 -20.29 18.66
C MET A 467 -4.16 -21.42 17.63
N ILE A 468 -3.65 -22.60 17.98
CA ILE A 468 -3.68 -23.78 17.11
C ILE A 468 -5.13 -24.19 16.81
N GLY A 469 -5.98 -24.18 17.85
CA GLY A 469 -7.38 -24.54 17.76
C GLY A 469 -8.15 -23.66 16.77
N LEU A 470 -8.00 -22.34 16.90
CA LEU A 470 -8.58 -21.37 15.97
C LEU A 470 -8.04 -21.53 14.54
N ALA A 471 -6.72 -21.75 14.38
CA ALA A 471 -6.16 -22.00 13.05
C ALA A 471 -6.73 -23.27 12.41
N GLY A 472 -6.94 -24.32 13.19
CA GLY A 472 -7.62 -25.54 12.77
C GLY A 472 -9.07 -25.28 12.35
N SER A 473 -9.82 -24.48 13.12
CA SER A 473 -11.21 -24.13 12.77
C SER A 473 -11.31 -23.32 11.48
N LEU A 474 -10.38 -22.38 11.26
CA LEU A 474 -10.28 -21.62 10.01
C LEU A 474 -10.02 -22.53 8.81
N HIS A 475 -9.07 -23.45 8.95
CA HIS A 475 -8.77 -24.42 7.91
C HIS A 475 -9.96 -25.33 7.62
N ALA A 476 -10.61 -25.87 8.65
CA ALA A 476 -11.77 -26.73 8.52
C ALA A 476 -12.92 -26.04 7.77
N ALA A 477 -13.16 -24.74 8.03
CA ALA A 477 -14.18 -23.95 7.34
C ALA A 477 -13.92 -23.80 5.82
N ARG A 478 -12.67 -23.98 5.37
CA ARG A 478 -12.24 -23.79 3.98
C ARG A 478 -12.04 -25.06 3.18
N LEU A 479 -12.15 -26.22 3.83
CA LEU A 479 -12.01 -27.50 3.15
C LEU A 479 -12.98 -27.61 1.97
N SER A 480 -14.13 -26.91 1.98
CA SER A 480 -15.04 -26.83 0.82
C SER A 480 -15.46 -28.21 0.30
N GLY A 481 -15.64 -29.18 1.20
CA GLY A 481 -15.93 -30.58 0.88
C GLY A 481 -14.69 -31.46 0.61
N ARG A 482 -13.46 -30.91 0.65
CA ARG A 482 -12.23 -31.71 0.66
C ARG A 482 -12.15 -32.48 2.00
N PRO A 483 -11.83 -33.79 1.99
CA PRO A 483 -11.61 -34.52 3.24
C PRO A 483 -10.32 -34.03 3.92
N ALA A 484 -10.35 -33.95 5.26
CA ALA A 484 -9.16 -33.76 6.08
C ALA A 484 -8.56 -35.11 6.49
N THR A 485 -7.37 -35.10 7.10
CA THR A 485 -6.83 -36.34 7.67
C THR A 485 -7.64 -36.82 8.89
N PRO A 486 -7.69 -38.13 9.17
CA PRO A 486 -8.35 -38.66 10.36
C PRO A 486 -7.80 -38.06 11.66
N ALA A 487 -6.49 -37.76 11.70
CA ALA A 487 -5.86 -37.13 12.87
C ALA A 487 -6.39 -35.71 13.09
N PHE A 488 -6.58 -34.94 12.03
CA PHE A 488 -7.15 -33.59 12.10
C PHE A 488 -8.63 -33.61 12.47
N GLU A 489 -9.43 -34.49 11.86
CA GLU A 489 -10.87 -34.62 12.15
C GLU A 489 -11.14 -35.04 13.60
N ALA A 490 -10.27 -35.87 14.19
CA ALA A 490 -10.38 -36.31 15.58
C ALA A 490 -10.32 -35.16 16.59
N GLU A 491 -9.62 -34.06 16.27
CA GLU A 491 -9.45 -32.92 17.19
C GLU A 491 -10.71 -32.03 17.27
N ARG A 492 -11.67 -32.19 16.35
CA ARG A 492 -12.96 -31.46 16.35
C ARG A 492 -12.79 -29.94 16.55
N PHE A 493 -11.85 -29.34 15.79
CA PHE A 493 -11.50 -27.92 15.95
C PHE A 493 -12.72 -26.99 15.93
N PRO A 494 -13.66 -27.05 14.96
CA PRO A 494 -14.79 -26.13 14.93
C PRO A 494 -15.71 -26.20 16.16
N GLN A 495 -15.79 -27.37 16.79
CA GLN A 495 -16.62 -27.57 18.00
C GLN A 495 -15.89 -27.08 19.26
N ASN A 496 -14.58 -27.31 19.33
CA ASN A 496 -13.77 -26.96 20.49
C ASN A 496 -13.32 -25.50 20.47
N HIS A 497 -13.16 -24.91 19.28
CA HIS A 497 -12.66 -23.56 19.01
C HIS A 497 -13.54 -22.88 17.97
N PRO A 498 -14.80 -22.56 18.29
CA PRO A 498 -15.72 -21.97 17.32
C PRO A 498 -15.23 -20.61 16.82
N LEU A 499 -15.39 -20.36 15.53
CA LEU A 499 -15.14 -19.04 14.94
C LEU A 499 -16.29 -18.09 15.27
N ALA A 500 -15.96 -16.81 15.47
CA ALA A 500 -16.97 -15.78 15.65
C ALA A 500 -17.79 -15.61 14.36
N ALA A 501 -19.12 -15.48 14.51
CA ALA A 501 -19.98 -15.13 13.40
C ALA A 501 -19.63 -13.74 12.87
N LEU A 502 -19.57 -13.59 11.54
CA LEU A 502 -19.33 -12.29 10.94
C LEU A 502 -20.56 -11.40 11.03
N PRO A 503 -20.38 -10.10 11.27
CA PRO A 503 -21.45 -9.12 11.14
C PRO A 503 -22.09 -9.20 9.75
N VAL A 504 -23.41 -9.35 9.68
CA VAL A 504 -24.15 -9.35 8.41
C VAL A 504 -24.15 -7.93 7.84
N LEU A 505 -23.88 -7.79 6.54
CA LEU A 505 -24.04 -6.51 5.83
C LEU A 505 -25.50 -6.37 5.38
N SER A 506 -26.38 -6.16 6.36
CA SER A 506 -27.82 -5.95 6.15
C SER A 506 -28.12 -4.52 5.68
N GLY A 507 -29.33 -4.33 5.15
CA GLY A 507 -29.82 -3.00 4.76
C GLY A 507 -29.75 -1.98 5.89
N GLU A 508 -30.05 -2.36 7.12
CA GLU A 508 -29.99 -1.46 8.28
C GLU A 508 -28.57 -0.95 8.59
N ARG A 509 -27.55 -1.75 8.33
CA ARG A 509 -26.14 -1.35 8.53
C ARG A 509 -25.59 -0.57 7.34
N LEU A 510 -26.06 -0.89 6.14
CA LEU A 510 -25.54 -0.31 4.90
C LEU A 510 -26.26 0.96 4.48
N PHE A 511 -27.54 1.10 4.81
CA PHE A 511 -28.40 2.21 4.40
C PHE A 511 -28.94 2.97 5.61
N ARG A 512 -28.97 4.30 5.50
CA ARG A 512 -29.73 5.19 6.38
C ARG A 512 -30.74 5.95 5.55
N ASN A 513 -32.02 5.83 5.89
CA ASN A 513 -33.12 6.45 5.13
C ASN A 513 -33.06 6.14 3.63
N GLY A 514 -32.77 4.89 3.25
CA GLY A 514 -32.64 4.49 1.84
C GLY A 514 -31.35 4.93 1.13
N LEU A 515 -30.43 5.61 1.82
CA LEU A 515 -29.15 6.05 1.26
C LEU A 515 -27.98 5.19 1.77
N ASN A 516 -27.23 4.61 0.83
CA ASN A 516 -25.92 4.03 1.09
C ASN A 516 -24.85 5.05 0.71
N VAL A 517 -24.09 5.54 1.69
CA VAL A 517 -23.04 6.55 1.48
C VAL A 517 -21.69 5.85 1.46
N GLN A 518 -20.92 6.07 0.39
CA GLN A 518 -19.60 5.51 0.20
C GLN A 518 -18.55 6.61 0.07
N ARG A 519 -17.42 6.43 0.74
CA ARG A 519 -16.26 7.30 0.62
C ARG A 519 -15.20 6.62 -0.24
N MET A 520 -14.81 7.22 -1.36
CA MET A 520 -13.87 6.62 -2.31
C MET A 520 -12.64 7.52 -2.55
N THR A 521 -11.46 7.04 -2.18
CA THR A 521 -10.22 7.84 -2.28
C THR A 521 -9.43 7.45 -3.53
N PHE A 522 -9.10 8.43 -4.38
CA PHE A 522 -8.20 8.30 -5.53
C PHE A 522 -7.00 9.24 -5.34
N TYR A 523 -5.82 8.80 -5.79
CA TYR A 523 -4.57 9.52 -5.58
C TYR A 523 -4.00 10.13 -6.86
N ASP A 524 -3.11 11.12 -6.73
CA ASP A 524 -2.55 11.87 -7.86
C ASP A 524 -1.32 11.22 -8.50
N ASP A 525 -1.40 9.90 -8.69
CA ASP A 525 -0.43 9.13 -9.46
C ASP A 525 -1.06 8.72 -10.82
N PRO A 526 -0.26 8.21 -11.79
CA PRO A 526 -0.80 7.77 -13.08
C PRO A 526 -1.93 6.74 -12.99
N ASP A 527 -1.89 5.79 -12.04
CA ASP A 527 -2.92 4.76 -11.83
C ASP A 527 -4.17 5.34 -11.16
N GLY A 528 -4.01 6.18 -10.13
CA GLY A 528 -5.11 6.88 -9.45
C GLY A 528 -5.88 7.78 -10.42
N ARG A 529 -5.19 8.55 -11.27
CA ARG A 529 -5.82 9.32 -12.35
C ARG A 529 -6.53 8.43 -13.37
N ALA A 530 -5.96 7.28 -13.73
CA ALA A 530 -6.58 6.33 -14.66
C ALA A 530 -7.83 5.67 -14.07
N SER A 531 -7.75 5.22 -12.81
CA SER A 531 -8.83 4.64 -12.01
C SER A 531 -9.98 5.64 -11.82
N PHE A 532 -9.70 6.90 -11.54
CA PHE A 532 -10.74 7.95 -11.44
C PHE A 532 -11.46 8.16 -12.78
N ARG A 533 -10.72 8.20 -13.90
CA ARG A 533 -11.35 8.26 -15.24
C ARG A 533 -12.19 7.01 -15.51
N GLY A 534 -11.74 5.83 -15.08
CA GLY A 534 -12.49 4.57 -15.14
C GLY A 534 -13.80 4.65 -14.39
N PHE A 535 -13.75 5.07 -13.13
CA PHE A 535 -14.88 5.34 -12.25
C PHE A 535 -15.93 6.24 -12.92
N LEU A 536 -15.54 7.42 -13.43
CA LEU A 536 -16.47 8.35 -14.08
C LEU A 536 -17.13 7.76 -15.34
N ARG A 537 -16.37 7.00 -16.15
CA ARG A 537 -16.93 6.34 -17.34
C ARG A 537 -17.93 5.25 -16.96
N HIS A 538 -17.58 4.42 -15.99
CA HIS A 538 -18.40 3.30 -15.54
C HIS A 538 -19.77 3.76 -15.02
N HIS A 539 -19.77 4.71 -14.08
CA HIS A 539 -20.99 5.21 -13.46
C HIS A 539 -21.87 6.00 -14.45
N ARG A 540 -21.26 6.77 -15.36
CA ARG A 540 -22.00 7.43 -16.45
C ARG A 540 -22.71 6.41 -17.36
N ALA A 541 -22.04 5.32 -17.71
CA ALA A 541 -22.63 4.27 -18.54
C ALA A 541 -23.80 3.55 -17.86
N GLN A 542 -23.84 3.55 -16.53
CA GLN A 542 -24.95 3.02 -15.72
C GLN A 542 -26.07 4.04 -15.47
N GLY A 543 -25.97 5.26 -16.01
CA GLY A 543 -26.97 6.31 -15.84
C GLY A 543 -26.91 7.04 -14.50
N TRP A 544 -25.79 6.98 -13.78
CA TRP A 544 -25.61 7.71 -12.54
C TRP A 544 -25.45 9.21 -12.81
N ALA A 545 -25.97 10.03 -11.91
CA ALA A 545 -25.73 11.46 -11.91
C ALA A 545 -24.33 11.73 -11.33
N LEU A 546 -23.52 12.52 -12.04
CA LEU A 546 -22.15 12.87 -11.65
C LEU A 546 -22.05 14.38 -11.46
N HIS A 547 -21.66 14.80 -10.26
CA HIS A 547 -21.51 16.20 -9.89
C HIS A 547 -20.08 16.51 -9.48
N ALA A 548 -19.54 17.60 -9.99
CA ALA A 548 -18.24 18.13 -9.62
C ALA A 548 -18.40 19.10 -8.45
N GLN A 549 -17.51 19.01 -7.48
CA GLN A 549 -17.30 20.03 -6.46
C GLN A 549 -15.82 20.45 -6.46
N SER A 550 -15.48 21.52 -5.75
CA SER A 550 -14.07 21.89 -5.59
C SER A 550 -13.34 20.79 -4.80
N GLY A 551 -12.50 20.03 -5.48
CA GLY A 551 -11.63 18.99 -4.90
C GLY A 551 -12.23 17.58 -4.78
N PHE A 552 -13.52 17.39 -5.05
CA PHE A 552 -14.18 16.07 -4.99
C PHE A 552 -15.35 15.95 -5.97
N ALA A 553 -15.78 14.72 -6.25
CA ALA A 553 -16.92 14.42 -7.10
C ALA A 553 -17.98 13.63 -6.30
N VAL A 554 -19.25 13.85 -6.64
CA VAL A 554 -20.38 13.11 -6.07
C VAL A 554 -21.05 12.32 -7.19
N ALA A 555 -21.10 10.99 -7.06
CA ALA A 555 -21.84 10.11 -7.94
C ALA A 555 -23.09 9.58 -7.24
N ILE A 556 -24.25 9.74 -7.86
CA ILE A 556 -25.55 9.34 -7.31
C ILE A 556 -26.21 8.34 -8.24
N SER A 557 -26.54 7.15 -7.73
CA SER A 557 -27.18 6.11 -8.51
C SER A 557 -28.63 6.47 -8.85
N PRO A 558 -29.20 5.89 -9.92
CA PRO A 558 -30.64 5.81 -10.07
C PRO A 558 -31.26 5.16 -8.84
N GLU A 559 -32.47 5.61 -8.48
CA GLU A 559 -33.24 4.96 -7.42
C GLU A 559 -33.74 3.59 -7.85
N ARG A 560 -33.58 2.60 -6.98
CA ARG A 560 -34.16 1.27 -7.16
C ARG A 560 -34.74 0.78 -5.84
N ASN A 561 -36.03 0.47 -5.83
CA ASN A 561 -36.75 0.00 -4.64
C ASN A 561 -36.59 0.93 -3.41
N GLY A 562 -36.67 2.25 -3.62
CA GLY A 562 -36.49 3.25 -2.55
C GLY A 562 -35.05 3.38 -2.03
N ARG A 563 -34.07 2.83 -2.74
CA ARG A 563 -32.65 2.85 -2.37
C ARG A 563 -31.82 3.61 -3.40
N ARG A 564 -30.81 4.34 -2.91
CA ARG A 564 -29.77 4.99 -3.71
C ARG A 564 -28.40 4.78 -3.10
N ILE A 565 -27.38 4.81 -3.95
CA ILE A 565 -25.98 4.90 -3.56
C ILE A 565 -25.51 6.32 -3.84
N VAL A 566 -24.77 6.89 -2.88
CA VAL A 566 -24.06 8.17 -3.00
C VAL A 566 -22.58 7.91 -2.76
N ILE A 567 -21.75 8.09 -3.79
CA ILE A 567 -20.30 7.95 -3.69
C ILE A 567 -19.68 9.34 -3.67
N VAL A 568 -18.93 9.65 -2.61
CA VAL A 568 -18.13 10.87 -2.48
C VAL A 568 -16.67 10.50 -2.78
N ALA A 569 -16.21 10.89 -3.97
CA ALA A 569 -14.94 10.48 -4.54
C ALA A 569 -13.93 11.64 -4.59
N ASP A 570 -12.68 11.38 -4.23
CA ASP A 570 -11.61 12.38 -4.42
C ASP A 570 -11.35 12.63 -5.90
N ILE A 571 -11.08 13.89 -6.24
CA ILE A 571 -10.51 14.24 -7.53
C ILE A 571 -8.98 14.23 -7.38
N PRO A 572 -8.26 13.37 -8.14
CA PRO A 572 -6.79 13.38 -8.16
C PRO A 572 -6.23 14.78 -8.42
N GLY A 573 -5.25 15.18 -7.62
CA GLY A 573 -4.59 16.49 -7.68
C GLY A 573 -5.13 17.53 -6.69
N ALA A 574 -6.27 17.27 -6.03
CA ALA A 574 -6.82 18.18 -5.02
C ALA A 574 -6.17 18.06 -3.62
N GLY A 575 -5.41 16.98 -3.39
CA GLY A 575 -4.69 16.73 -2.14
C GLY A 575 -5.59 16.72 -0.89
N ASP A 576 -4.99 17.04 0.26
CA ASP A 576 -5.67 17.06 1.55
C ASP A 576 -6.78 18.09 1.64
N ALA A 577 -6.65 19.22 0.93
CA ALA A 577 -7.67 20.26 0.88
C ALA A 577 -8.97 19.75 0.23
N GLY A 578 -8.88 19.00 -0.87
CA GLY A 578 -10.07 18.42 -1.51
C GLY A 578 -10.76 17.38 -0.64
N ARG A 579 -9.98 16.57 0.08
CA ARG A 579 -10.49 15.56 1.02
C ARG A 579 -11.14 16.18 2.26
N ALA A 580 -10.57 17.24 2.80
CA ALA A 580 -11.21 18.03 3.87
C ALA A 580 -12.53 18.64 3.38
N ALA A 581 -12.56 19.21 2.17
CA ALA A 581 -13.77 19.78 1.58
C ALA A 581 -14.88 18.73 1.38
N ALA A 582 -14.52 17.49 1.03
CA ALA A 582 -15.46 16.38 0.92
C ALA A 582 -16.11 16.04 2.26
N TRP A 583 -15.32 15.99 3.35
CA TRP A 583 -15.83 15.77 4.70
C TRP A 583 -16.72 16.90 5.18
N ASP A 584 -16.30 18.16 5.01
CA ASP A 584 -17.10 19.32 5.38
C ASP A 584 -18.45 19.34 4.65
N TRP A 585 -18.46 18.94 3.38
CA TRP A 585 -19.70 18.78 2.63
C TRP A 585 -20.56 17.64 3.20
N MET A 586 -20.02 16.44 3.40
CA MET A 586 -20.79 15.32 3.97
C MET A 586 -21.37 15.67 5.35
N THR A 587 -20.60 16.32 6.22
CA THR A 587 -21.06 16.74 7.54
C THR A 587 -22.21 17.74 7.46
N ARG A 588 -22.13 18.74 6.55
CA ARG A 588 -23.24 19.69 6.33
C ARG A 588 -24.51 19.03 5.82
N GLU A 589 -24.37 18.01 4.96
CA GLU A 589 -25.49 17.24 4.42
C GLU A 589 -25.98 16.13 5.39
N GLY A 590 -25.38 16.02 6.59
CA GLY A 590 -25.74 14.98 7.56
C GLY A 590 -25.42 13.56 7.10
N LEU A 591 -24.47 13.41 6.18
CA LEU A 591 -24.06 12.13 5.60
C LEU A 591 -22.89 11.52 6.38
N THR A 592 -22.93 10.20 6.56
CA THR A 592 -21.83 9.43 7.16
C THR A 592 -21.60 8.18 6.33
N PRO A 593 -20.36 7.90 5.89
CA PRO A 593 -20.10 6.74 5.04
C PRO A 593 -20.29 5.43 5.81
N SER A 594 -21.07 4.52 5.24
CA SER A 594 -21.17 3.13 5.70
C SER A 594 -20.13 2.24 5.00
N ILE A 595 -19.60 2.68 3.86
CA ILE A 595 -18.54 2.00 3.10
C ILE A 595 -17.38 2.95 2.83
N VAL A 596 -16.15 2.50 3.07
CA VAL A 596 -14.91 3.21 2.72
C VAL A 596 -14.12 2.40 1.71
N ILE A 597 -13.63 3.04 0.65
CA ILE A 597 -13.01 2.39 -0.51
C ILE A 597 -11.68 3.07 -0.82
N HIS A 598 -10.59 2.31 -0.73
CA HIS A 598 -9.26 2.72 -1.14
C HIS A 598 -9.02 2.34 -2.61
N ARG A 599 -8.75 3.33 -3.48
CA ARG A 599 -8.39 3.16 -4.89
C ARG A 599 -7.04 3.80 -5.17
N GLY A 600 -5.99 3.19 -4.63
CA GLY A 600 -4.60 3.62 -4.82
C GLY A 600 -3.60 2.52 -4.51
N HIS A 601 -2.33 2.92 -4.51
CA HIS A 601 -1.22 2.08 -4.08
C HIS A 601 -1.16 1.97 -2.54
N SER A 602 -0.50 0.93 -2.04
CA SER A 602 -0.43 0.64 -0.59
C SER A 602 0.21 1.74 0.25
N TYR A 603 1.12 2.55 -0.30
CA TYR A 603 1.74 3.68 0.41
C TYR A 603 0.76 4.82 0.71
N HIS A 604 -0.40 4.82 0.07
CA HIS A 604 -1.45 5.79 0.33
C HIS A 604 -2.45 5.34 1.40
N GLU A 605 -2.35 4.11 1.91
CA GLU A 605 -3.34 3.52 2.82
C GLU A 605 -3.47 4.27 4.14
N ASP A 606 -2.38 4.81 4.69
CA ASP A 606 -2.41 5.58 5.94
C ASP A 606 -3.28 6.84 5.82
N ALA A 607 -3.29 7.43 4.62
CA ALA A 607 -4.13 8.58 4.33
C ALA A 607 -5.61 8.18 4.20
N THR A 608 -5.94 6.97 3.71
CA THR A 608 -7.32 6.47 3.72
C THR A 608 -7.76 6.01 5.12
N MET A 609 -6.84 5.62 5.99
CA MET A 609 -7.16 5.14 7.34
C MET A 609 -7.93 6.19 8.16
N THR A 610 -7.70 7.47 7.91
CA THR A 610 -8.42 8.57 8.58
C THR A 610 -9.90 8.63 8.20
N GLU A 611 -10.27 8.06 7.04
CA GLU A 611 -11.64 8.05 6.50
C GLU A 611 -12.54 7.00 7.17
N ILE A 612 -11.95 6.04 7.87
CA ILE A 612 -12.68 4.96 8.55
C ILE A 612 -13.25 5.51 9.86
N ALA A 613 -14.50 5.21 10.17
CA ALA A 613 -15.14 5.62 11.41
C ALA A 613 -15.73 4.40 12.13
N PRO A 614 -16.02 4.47 13.45
CA PRO A 614 -16.59 3.34 14.18
C PRO A 614 -17.88 2.77 13.57
N GLY A 615 -18.66 3.62 12.88
CA GLY A 615 -19.89 3.22 12.17
C GLY A 615 -19.68 2.66 10.76
N THR A 616 -18.46 2.56 10.26
CA THR A 616 -18.17 1.97 8.94
C THR A 616 -18.49 0.48 8.95
N ALA A 617 -19.37 0.05 8.04
CA ALA A 617 -19.81 -1.34 7.93
C ALA A 617 -18.89 -2.18 7.03
N LEU A 618 -18.31 -1.57 5.99
CA LEU A 618 -17.42 -2.25 5.04
C LEU A 618 -16.24 -1.35 4.64
N VAL A 619 -15.04 -1.93 4.64
CA VAL A 619 -13.84 -1.29 4.08
C VAL A 619 -13.32 -2.15 2.92
N PHE A 620 -13.05 -1.50 1.78
CA PHE A 620 -12.45 -2.11 0.61
C PHE A 620 -11.03 -1.59 0.39
N TRP A 621 -10.02 -2.43 0.63
CA TRP A 621 -8.62 -2.14 0.35
C TRP A 621 -8.24 -2.68 -1.03
N GLY A 622 -8.42 -1.84 -2.07
CA GLY A 622 -8.12 -2.18 -3.47
C GLY A 622 -6.63 -2.08 -3.84
N SER A 623 -5.76 -1.76 -2.90
CA SER A 623 -4.30 -1.72 -3.01
C SER A 623 -3.70 -3.12 -2.91
N CYS A 624 -2.45 -3.29 -3.35
CA CYS A 624 -1.65 -4.48 -3.10
C CYS A 624 -1.43 -4.68 -1.59
N GLY A 625 -1.57 -5.90 -1.07
CA GLY A 625 -1.28 -6.19 0.34
C GLY A 625 -2.22 -5.53 1.35
N GLY A 626 -3.40 -5.04 0.93
CA GLY A 626 -4.37 -4.37 1.80
C GLY A 626 -4.81 -5.19 3.02
N HIS A 627 -4.59 -6.51 3.02
CA HIS A 627 -4.86 -7.38 4.17
C HIS A 627 -4.04 -6.96 5.41
N THR A 628 -2.87 -6.33 5.23
CA THR A 628 -2.01 -5.86 6.32
C THR A 628 -2.69 -4.77 7.17
N ARG A 629 -3.64 -4.03 6.58
CA ARG A 629 -4.41 -2.97 7.24
C ARG A 629 -5.63 -3.47 8.03
N LEU A 630 -5.87 -4.77 8.04
CA LEU A 630 -7.00 -5.38 8.73
C LEU A 630 -7.05 -4.98 10.21
N ARG A 631 -5.94 -5.10 10.94
CA ARG A 631 -5.92 -4.80 12.38
C ARG A 631 -6.25 -3.32 12.64
N ALA A 632 -5.53 -2.42 11.98
CA ALA A 632 -5.77 -0.99 12.13
C ALA A 632 -7.21 -0.60 11.75
N THR A 633 -7.78 -1.27 10.74
CA THR A 633 -9.19 -1.10 10.37
C THR A 633 -10.13 -1.53 11.50
N LEU A 634 -9.93 -2.71 12.08
CA LEU A 634 -10.79 -3.26 13.13
C LEU A 634 -10.61 -2.58 14.50
N GLU A 635 -9.43 -2.04 14.79
CA GLU A 635 -9.22 -1.18 15.97
C GLU A 635 -10.06 0.11 15.88
N ARG A 636 -10.25 0.64 14.66
CA ARG A 636 -11.02 1.86 14.41
C ARG A 636 -12.51 1.60 14.19
N ALA A 637 -12.85 0.46 13.59
CA ALA A 637 -14.21 0.02 13.30
C ALA A 637 -14.36 -1.49 13.60
N PRO A 638 -14.60 -1.88 14.87
CA PRO A 638 -14.62 -3.28 15.32
C PRO A 638 -15.62 -4.16 14.57
N ASP A 639 -16.72 -3.59 14.08
CA ASP A 639 -17.76 -4.32 13.35
C ASP A 639 -17.63 -4.24 11.82
N ALA A 640 -16.61 -3.55 11.30
CA ALA A 640 -16.39 -3.46 9.85
C ALA A 640 -16.01 -4.82 9.26
N LEU A 641 -16.62 -5.17 8.14
CA LEU A 641 -16.06 -6.21 7.28
C LEU A 641 -14.94 -5.61 6.43
N VAL A 642 -13.87 -6.35 6.20
CA VAL A 642 -12.72 -5.89 5.40
C VAL A 642 -12.57 -6.80 4.20
N LEU A 643 -12.76 -6.23 3.01
CA LEU A 643 -12.44 -6.88 1.75
C LEU A 643 -11.11 -6.30 1.29
N ALA A 644 -10.09 -7.15 1.23
CA ALA A 644 -8.75 -6.73 0.88
C ALA A 644 -8.10 -7.69 -0.12
N THR A 645 -7.05 -7.19 -0.79
CA THR A 645 -6.15 -8.06 -1.54
C THR A 645 -5.08 -8.62 -0.61
N GLN A 646 -4.81 -9.93 -0.72
CA GLN A 646 -3.65 -10.56 -0.09
C GLN A 646 -2.37 -10.20 -0.83
N ASN A 647 -2.46 -10.21 -2.16
CA ASN A 647 -1.30 -10.14 -3.03
C ASN A 647 -1.40 -8.92 -3.96
N ILE A 648 -1.84 -9.10 -5.21
CA ILE A 648 -1.83 -8.02 -6.21
C ILE A 648 -3.21 -7.36 -6.31
N GLY A 649 -3.25 -6.05 -6.04
CA GLY A 649 -4.35 -5.17 -6.40
C GLY A 649 -4.29 -4.79 -7.88
N VAL A 650 -5.45 -4.75 -8.54
CA VAL A 650 -5.53 -4.45 -9.97
C VAL A 650 -6.77 -3.62 -10.23
N SER A 651 -6.61 -2.45 -10.82
CA SER A 651 -7.70 -1.53 -11.13
C SER A 651 -8.87 -2.20 -11.88
N THR A 652 -8.59 -3.05 -12.87
CA THR A 652 -9.64 -3.78 -13.61
C THR A 652 -10.45 -4.76 -12.76
N VAL A 653 -9.81 -5.46 -11.82
CA VAL A 653 -10.49 -6.39 -10.90
C VAL A 653 -11.27 -5.60 -9.85
N ASN A 654 -10.66 -4.56 -9.28
CA ASN A 654 -11.28 -3.63 -8.34
C ASN A 654 -12.58 -3.05 -8.91
N GLU A 655 -12.52 -2.49 -10.13
CA GLU A 655 -13.68 -1.89 -10.80
C GLU A 655 -14.80 -2.90 -11.03
N ALA A 656 -14.45 -4.11 -11.49
CA ALA A 656 -15.44 -5.14 -11.73
C ALA A 656 -16.11 -5.61 -10.43
N LEU A 657 -15.35 -5.78 -9.36
CA LEU A 657 -15.86 -6.23 -8.06
C LEU A 657 -16.73 -5.17 -7.39
N LEU A 658 -16.30 -3.90 -7.39
CA LEU A 658 -17.09 -2.78 -6.88
C LEU A 658 -18.40 -2.63 -7.65
N GLY A 659 -18.37 -2.69 -8.98
CA GLY A 659 -19.61 -2.62 -9.78
C GLY A 659 -20.58 -3.77 -9.53
N ILE A 660 -20.09 -4.98 -9.22
CA ILE A 660 -20.94 -6.10 -8.78
C ILE A 660 -21.56 -5.79 -7.42
N MET A 661 -20.78 -5.30 -6.47
CA MET A 661 -21.26 -4.96 -5.12
C MET A 661 -22.29 -3.83 -5.16
N GLU A 662 -22.06 -2.78 -5.92
CA GLU A 662 -22.99 -1.65 -6.11
C GLU A 662 -24.33 -2.13 -6.70
N GLU A 663 -24.30 -2.99 -7.72
CA GLU A 663 -25.52 -3.55 -8.31
C GLU A 663 -26.28 -4.44 -7.32
N ARG A 664 -25.57 -5.24 -6.52
CA ARG A 664 -26.16 -6.06 -5.44
C ARG A 664 -26.73 -5.20 -4.33
N LEU A 665 -26.06 -4.12 -3.94
CA LEU A 665 -26.57 -3.15 -2.97
C LEU A 665 -27.88 -2.52 -3.44
N LEU A 666 -27.98 -2.13 -4.71
CA LEU A 666 -29.21 -1.54 -5.26
C LEU A 666 -30.35 -2.55 -5.40
N THR A 667 -30.03 -3.79 -5.79
CA THR A 667 -31.04 -4.84 -6.07
C THR A 667 -31.48 -5.58 -4.82
N ASP A 668 -30.53 -5.99 -3.97
CA ASP A 668 -30.78 -6.82 -2.79
C ASP A 668 -30.86 -5.98 -1.51
N GLY A 669 -30.18 -4.83 -1.45
CA GLY A 669 -30.10 -3.98 -0.23
C GLY A 669 -29.19 -4.52 0.85
N ALA A 670 -28.49 -5.60 0.56
CA ALA A 670 -27.56 -6.28 1.43
C ALA A 670 -26.40 -6.82 0.59
N ILE A 671 -25.31 -7.20 1.23
CA ILE A 671 -24.20 -7.89 0.57
C ILE A 671 -24.19 -9.35 1.02
N ASP A 672 -24.53 -10.25 0.10
CA ASP A 672 -24.27 -11.68 0.23
C ASP A 672 -22.96 -12.02 -0.51
N TRP A 673 -21.92 -12.37 0.26
CA TRP A 673 -20.60 -12.71 -0.27
C TRP A 673 -20.62 -13.92 -1.20
N ASN A 674 -21.53 -14.88 -1.02
CA ASN A 674 -21.66 -16.02 -1.95
C ASN A 674 -22.20 -15.57 -3.30
N ALA A 675 -23.23 -14.72 -3.31
CA ALA A 675 -23.79 -14.16 -4.53
C ALA A 675 -22.76 -13.28 -5.26
N VAL A 676 -22.09 -12.38 -4.55
CA VAL A 676 -21.03 -11.51 -5.10
C VAL A 676 -19.91 -12.34 -5.71
N TRP A 677 -19.36 -13.34 -4.99
CA TRP A 677 -18.24 -14.14 -5.50
C TRP A 677 -18.65 -15.05 -6.66
N LYS A 678 -19.86 -15.61 -6.65
CA LYS A 678 -20.38 -16.42 -7.76
C LYS A 678 -20.43 -15.60 -9.05
N GLU A 679 -20.94 -14.37 -8.96
CA GLU A 679 -20.98 -13.46 -10.10
C GLU A 679 -19.59 -12.99 -10.52
N ALA A 680 -18.72 -12.63 -9.57
CA ALA A 680 -17.36 -12.22 -9.83
C ALA A 680 -16.56 -13.31 -10.57
N ARG A 681 -16.67 -14.58 -10.18
CA ARG A 681 -16.05 -15.71 -10.91
C ARG A 681 -16.58 -15.88 -12.34
N GLY A 682 -17.84 -15.48 -12.59
CA GLY A 682 -18.44 -15.50 -13.93
C GLY A 682 -17.94 -14.37 -14.83
N ARG A 683 -17.71 -13.18 -14.26
CA ARG A 683 -17.40 -11.94 -14.99
C ARG A 683 -15.92 -11.61 -15.07
N ILE A 684 -15.15 -11.91 -14.03
CA ILE A 684 -13.73 -11.56 -13.91
C ILE A 684 -12.88 -12.73 -14.38
N ARG A 685 -12.24 -12.58 -15.54
CA ARG A 685 -11.33 -13.60 -16.12
C ARG A 685 -9.87 -13.38 -15.75
N ASP A 686 -9.55 -12.26 -15.11
CA ASP A 686 -8.20 -11.97 -14.66
C ASP A 686 -7.79 -12.92 -13.54
N ARG A 687 -6.68 -13.64 -13.73
CA ARG A 687 -6.16 -14.60 -12.75
C ARG A 687 -5.82 -13.95 -11.41
N ARG A 688 -5.51 -12.65 -11.41
CA ARG A 688 -5.19 -11.88 -10.19
C ARG A 688 -6.40 -11.69 -9.27
N PHE A 689 -7.62 -11.98 -9.73
CA PHE A 689 -8.80 -12.07 -8.85
C PHE A 689 -8.60 -13.10 -7.71
N ALA A 690 -7.80 -14.14 -7.92
CA ALA A 690 -7.45 -15.10 -6.87
C ALA A 690 -6.74 -14.47 -5.66
N SER A 691 -6.16 -13.27 -5.81
CA SER A 691 -5.53 -12.51 -4.74
C SER A 691 -6.53 -11.74 -3.86
N TYR A 692 -7.82 -11.71 -4.19
CA TYR A 692 -8.86 -11.04 -3.41
C TYR A 692 -9.48 -12.02 -2.42
N LYS A 693 -9.58 -11.62 -1.16
CA LYS A 693 -10.26 -12.39 -0.12
C LYS A 693 -11.55 -11.67 0.28
N ARG A 694 -12.66 -12.40 0.18
CA ARG A 694 -13.93 -11.96 0.75
C ARG A 694 -13.84 -12.01 2.28
N PRO A 695 -14.51 -11.11 3.01
CA PRO A 695 -14.39 -11.01 4.46
C PRO A 695 -14.68 -12.30 5.22
N ASP A 696 -15.56 -13.16 4.71
CA ASP A 696 -15.94 -14.47 5.25
C ASP A 696 -15.01 -15.61 4.89
N GLN A 697 -13.93 -15.33 4.17
CA GLN A 697 -12.87 -16.28 3.87
C GLN A 697 -11.47 -15.73 4.21
N ASP A 698 -11.35 -14.51 4.71
CA ASP A 698 -10.09 -13.93 5.16
C ASP A 698 -9.68 -14.50 6.53
N SER A 699 -8.51 -15.15 6.56
CA SER A 699 -7.98 -15.87 7.72
C SER A 699 -7.73 -14.96 8.90
N ALA A 700 -7.05 -13.86 8.63
CA ALA A 700 -6.66 -12.92 9.66
C ALA A 700 -7.90 -12.21 10.20
N ASN A 701 -8.91 -11.91 9.36
CA ASN A 701 -10.14 -11.26 9.79
C ASN A 701 -10.94 -12.17 10.73
N LEU A 702 -11.14 -13.42 10.33
CA LEU A 702 -11.86 -14.40 11.13
C LEU A 702 -11.09 -14.74 12.42
N ALA A 703 -9.75 -14.87 12.34
CA ALA A 703 -8.87 -15.08 13.49
C ALA A 703 -8.96 -13.93 14.50
N PHE A 704 -8.89 -12.69 14.01
CA PHE A 704 -8.89 -11.50 14.86
C PHE A 704 -10.18 -11.41 15.67
N ARG A 705 -11.33 -11.60 15.01
CA ARG A 705 -12.64 -11.60 15.67
C ARG A 705 -12.78 -12.75 16.66
N ALA A 706 -12.39 -13.95 16.28
CA ALA A 706 -12.48 -15.11 17.18
C ALA A 706 -11.57 -14.95 18.41
N TRP A 707 -10.36 -14.42 18.21
CA TRP A 707 -9.42 -14.14 19.29
C TRP A 707 -9.93 -13.04 20.23
N GLN A 708 -10.50 -11.96 19.68
CA GLN A 708 -11.12 -10.91 20.49
C GLN A 708 -12.27 -11.45 21.35
N VAL A 709 -13.14 -12.30 20.79
CA VAL A 709 -14.24 -12.92 21.57
C VAL A 709 -13.71 -13.81 22.70
N GLN A 710 -12.67 -14.62 22.43
CA GLN A 710 -12.06 -15.47 23.45
C GLN A 710 -11.37 -14.68 24.57
N THR A 711 -10.78 -13.52 24.23
CA THR A 711 -10.06 -12.67 25.19
C THR A 711 -10.94 -11.67 25.92
N ALA A 712 -12.05 -11.21 25.33
CA ALA A 712 -13.03 -10.30 25.94
C ALA A 712 -14.03 -11.01 26.88
N SER A 713 -14.02 -12.35 26.92
CA SER A 713 -14.81 -13.14 27.89
C SER A 713 -14.16 -13.20 29.29
N HIS A 714 -13.25 -12.27 29.58
CA HIS A 714 -12.56 -12.00 30.85
C HIS A 714 -12.85 -10.57 31.29
#